data_AF-A0A8S4NZX9-F1
#
_entry.id   AF-A0A8S4NZX9-F1
#
_cell.length_a   1.000
_cell.length_b   1.000
_cell.length_c   1.000
_cell.angle_alpha   90.00
_cell.angle_beta   90.00
_cell.angle_gamma   90.00
#
_symmetry.space_group_name_H-M   'P 1'
#
loop_
_entity.id
_entity.type
_entity.pdbx_description
1 polymer ?
#
loop_
_entity_poly.entity_id
_entity_poly.type
_entity_poly.pdbx_seq_one_letter_code
_entity_poly.pdbx_strand_id
1 'polypeptide(L)'
;MKSRLAPVFTKLLSQRKTQVAILFIFGASFLGFQYQLSWTPKHIKRGLNIPESIARTRKFHVAEVINKIIPKWELLQNQGVGLDGNKSRRNLAEKTSLTQSEEDREEDLRNMYKYSKGVIQGNGEVWPEYLDLPIKRAPMPSAGQPWPLPQIIQQNTSSIFTLASNFKFHIIGETCDTLIQAIDRYYFILFNQTKRREGSSLYDAIFGRSSHNDDEEYSIRTLHIDLGNPCEVYPYLGMDESYDLVIGQEEDGFSFLSAKNIWGVLRGLETFSQLVFNSEHHKYLIYHATIHDFPRFQHRGFLLDTSRHFLKKSTILEHIDLMSHNKYNVFHWHIVDDQSFPFQSKTFPNLTKMGAYSSSEIYTHKDVQEIIEYARLRGVRVVPEFDTPGHTESWGKGMPELLTDCGPTFTGPMDPSKQSTYSILYKLFNEVNDVFVDQYIHLGGDECPYECWKFNKDVWAFMKKMHWGFYDFKELFAYFITNLLNIWTTIDHKKGKIVWEDVYDNDVPLDNSTIIQVWKSDNYKLEEITSHGLYAITSAHWYLDTIKYGPDWMEMYNSDPRDFEGTLEMKEHVLGGEACMWGEYIDDNNLIPSVWPRGQATAEKLWSSKDLIDPEKAGSRFEEQRCRSIRRGFKLQPNSGPGSCNIPVQEIDVTDIPEQDTPEHGTKNIPENDTQNIPENDTPEHDSQNIPENDTPEHAHLENT
;
A
#
# COMPACT_ATOMS: atom_id res chain seq x y z
N MET A 1 36.67 -24.41 -53.48
CA MET A 1 36.63 -25.88 -53.39
C MET A 1 35.70 -26.27 -52.25
N LYS A 2 34.58 -26.92 -52.61
CA LYS A 2 34.16 -28.23 -52.11
C LYS A 2 33.67 -28.24 -50.65
N SER A 3 32.36 -28.16 -50.40
CA SER A 3 31.31 -29.18 -50.63
C SER A 3 31.22 -30.22 -49.51
N ARG A 4 29.97 -30.51 -49.10
CA ARG A 4 29.31 -31.83 -48.95
C ARG A 4 28.55 -31.92 -47.62
N LEU A 5 27.34 -32.45 -47.51
CA LEU A 5 26.41 -33.13 -48.42
C LEU A 5 25.08 -33.31 -47.64
N ALA A 6 23.94 -33.15 -48.32
CA ALA A 6 22.66 -33.82 -47.95
C ALA A 6 22.68 -35.28 -48.50
N PRO A 7 21.60 -36.10 -48.56
CA PRO A 7 20.31 -36.21 -47.83
C PRO A 7 19.92 -37.70 -47.48
N VAL A 8 18.80 -37.99 -46.79
CA VAL A 8 18.03 -39.27 -46.93
C VAL A 8 16.51 -39.10 -46.68
N PHE A 9 15.72 -39.39 -47.74
CA PHE A 9 14.38 -39.99 -47.90
C PHE A 9 13.22 -39.74 -46.89
N THR A 10 12.08 -39.15 -47.27
CA THR A 10 10.94 -39.60 -48.13
C THR A 10 9.99 -40.64 -47.52
N LYS A 11 8.75 -40.24 -47.17
CA LYS A 11 7.52 -40.89 -47.69
C LYS A 11 6.30 -39.96 -47.61
N LEU A 12 5.61 -39.87 -48.75
CA LEU A 12 4.47 -39.01 -49.09
C LEU A 12 3.16 -39.38 -48.39
N LEU A 13 2.30 -38.37 -48.15
CA LEU A 13 0.98 -38.26 -48.80
C LEU A 13 0.34 -36.87 -48.57
N SER A 14 0.08 -36.16 -49.69
CA SER A 14 -1.16 -35.42 -50.03
C SER A 14 -1.72 -34.40 -49.01
N GLN A 15 -2.02 -33.13 -49.29
CA GLN A 15 -2.10 -32.27 -50.49
C GLN A 15 -2.30 -30.85 -49.93
N ARG A 16 -1.47 -29.85 -50.26
CA ARG A 16 -1.84 -28.41 -50.24
C ARG A 16 -0.85 -27.61 -51.08
N LYS A 17 -1.36 -26.85 -52.05
CA LYS A 17 -0.84 -25.68 -52.80
C LYS A 17 -1.61 -25.64 -54.13
N THR A 18 -2.13 -24.57 -54.70
CA THR A 18 -2.21 -23.13 -54.38
C THR A 18 -3.35 -22.56 -55.26
N GLN A 19 -3.88 -21.41 -54.84
CA GLN A 19 -4.83 -20.49 -55.49
C GLN A 19 -4.80 -20.37 -57.04
N VAL A 20 -5.97 -20.16 -57.66
CA VAL A 20 -6.47 -18.88 -58.26
C VAL A 20 -7.57 -19.14 -59.32
N ALA A 21 -8.74 -18.50 -59.09
CA ALA A 21 -9.79 -17.99 -60.01
C ALA A 21 -10.48 -18.87 -61.08
N ILE A 22 -11.83 -18.72 -61.15
CA ILE A 22 -12.78 -18.68 -62.30
C ILE A 22 -14.20 -18.85 -61.68
N LEU A 23 -14.99 -17.77 -61.53
CA LEU A 23 -16.04 -17.24 -62.44
C LEU A 23 -17.38 -18.03 -62.44
N PHE A 24 -18.44 -17.30 -62.06
CA PHE A 24 -19.87 -17.42 -62.40
C PHE A 24 -20.66 -18.70 -62.07
N ILE A 25 -21.79 -18.52 -61.36
CA ILE A 25 -23.15 -18.66 -61.91
C ILE A 25 -24.13 -17.76 -61.11
N PHE A 26 -24.87 -16.97 -61.89
CA PHE A 26 -26.08 -16.16 -61.69
C PHE A 26 -27.00 -16.57 -60.52
N GLY A 27 -27.73 -15.71 -59.81
CA GLY A 27 -28.49 -14.49 -60.19
C GLY A 27 -29.87 -14.64 -59.51
N ALA A 28 -30.17 -13.90 -58.44
CA ALA A 28 -30.89 -12.63 -58.44
C ALA A 28 -32.17 -12.64 -59.28
N SER A 29 -33.31 -12.60 -58.59
CA SER A 29 -34.62 -12.23 -59.12
C SER A 29 -35.13 -11.00 -58.38
N PHE A 30 -35.58 -10.03 -59.18
CA PHE A 30 -36.41 -8.86 -58.90
C PHE A 30 -35.78 -7.49 -58.54
N LEU A 31 -35.65 -6.69 -59.62
CA LEU A 31 -35.82 -5.23 -59.75
C LEU A 31 -37.07 -4.71 -59.01
N GLY A 32 -37.25 -3.42 -58.68
CA GLY A 32 -36.57 -2.17 -59.03
C GLY A 32 -37.10 -1.02 -58.14
N PHE A 33 -36.47 0.16 -58.10
CA PHE A 33 -36.90 1.32 -58.90
C PHE A 33 -35.81 2.40 -58.96
N GLN A 34 -35.83 3.15 -60.07
CA GLN A 34 -34.93 4.21 -60.52
C GLN A 34 -34.82 5.43 -59.59
N TYR A 35 -33.71 6.18 -59.65
CA TYR A 35 -33.66 7.48 -60.37
C TYR A 35 -32.22 7.97 -60.59
N GLN A 36 -32.03 8.58 -61.76
CA GLN A 36 -30.80 9.20 -62.27
C GLN A 36 -30.47 10.50 -61.51
N LEU A 37 -29.19 10.90 -61.50
CA LEU A 37 -28.78 12.20 -62.03
C LEU A 37 -27.26 12.28 -62.23
N SER A 38 -26.92 12.85 -63.37
CA SER A 38 -25.62 13.12 -64.00
C SER A 38 -24.67 14.00 -63.19
N TRP A 39 -23.37 13.97 -63.48
CA TRP A 39 -22.55 15.09 -64.00
C TRP A 39 -21.08 14.65 -64.20
N THR A 40 -20.44 15.24 -65.21
CA THR A 40 -19.14 14.92 -65.84
C THR A 40 -17.92 15.57 -65.17
N PRO A 41 -16.68 15.14 -65.49
CA PRO A 41 -15.45 15.45 -64.73
C PRO A 41 -14.65 16.64 -65.29
N LYS A 42 -14.00 17.43 -64.42
CA LYS A 42 -12.92 18.35 -64.81
C LYS A 42 -11.79 18.47 -63.76
N HIS A 43 -10.62 18.07 -64.22
CA HIS A 43 -9.26 18.56 -63.95
C HIS A 43 -8.57 18.38 -62.58
N ILE A 44 -7.70 17.37 -62.61
CA ILE A 44 -6.39 17.19 -61.98
C ILE A 44 -5.49 18.45 -62.08
N LYS A 45 -4.90 18.91 -60.96
CA LYS A 45 -3.43 19.02 -60.73
C LYS A 45 -3.04 19.82 -59.46
N ARG A 46 -1.94 19.33 -58.85
CA ARG A 46 -1.08 19.87 -57.78
C ARG A 46 -1.58 19.57 -56.36
N GLY A 47 -0.92 18.79 -55.52
CA GLY A 47 0.43 18.24 -55.51
C GLY A 47 1.04 18.49 -54.14
N LEU A 48 1.27 17.43 -53.36
CA LEU A 48 2.35 17.29 -52.35
C LEU A 48 2.19 15.93 -51.64
N ASN A 49 3.24 15.11 -51.74
CA ASN A 49 3.49 13.86 -51.03
C ASN A 49 3.68 14.09 -49.53
N ILE A 50 3.30 13.14 -48.65
CA ILE A 50 4.07 12.52 -47.53
C ILE A 50 3.34 11.21 -47.08
N PRO A 51 4.04 10.13 -46.63
CA PRO A 51 3.69 8.71 -46.86
C PRO A 51 2.76 7.96 -45.89
N GLU A 52 2.24 6.83 -46.40
CA GLU A 52 1.55 5.74 -45.70
C GLU A 52 2.43 5.01 -44.67
N SER A 53 2.17 5.22 -43.37
CA SER A 53 2.46 4.20 -42.34
C SER A 53 1.58 4.26 -41.10
N ILE A 54 0.35 4.80 -41.20
CA ILE A 54 -0.66 4.69 -40.14
C ILE A 54 -2.02 4.38 -40.79
N ALA A 55 -2.19 3.14 -41.24
CA ALA A 55 -3.48 2.64 -41.69
C ALA A 55 -3.59 1.11 -41.53
N ARG A 56 -3.25 0.59 -40.34
CA ARG A 56 -3.61 -0.77 -39.92
C ARG A 56 -3.76 -0.87 -38.41
N THR A 57 -4.90 -0.42 -37.88
CA THR A 57 -5.63 -1.06 -36.78
C THR A 57 -6.85 -0.21 -36.44
N ARG A 58 -8.03 -0.63 -36.90
CA ARG A 58 -9.36 -0.40 -36.28
C ARG A 58 -10.45 -0.89 -37.25
N LYS A 59 -10.56 -2.21 -37.36
CA LYS A 59 -11.73 -2.91 -37.91
C LYS A 59 -11.85 -4.29 -37.27
N PHE A 60 -11.91 -4.33 -35.95
CA PHE A 60 -12.32 -5.52 -35.18
C PHE A 60 -12.76 -5.03 -33.80
N HIS A 61 -14.01 -4.59 -33.66
CA HIS A 61 -14.75 -4.54 -32.37
C HIS A 61 -16.23 -4.10 -32.52
N VAL A 62 -16.89 -4.43 -33.65
CA VAL A 62 -18.35 -4.18 -33.82
C VAL A 62 -19.11 -5.46 -34.22
N ALA A 63 -18.40 -6.52 -34.60
CA ALA A 63 -19.04 -7.78 -35.02
C ALA A 63 -19.38 -8.73 -33.85
N GLU A 64 -18.88 -8.49 -32.64
CA GLU A 64 -19.02 -9.45 -31.52
C GLU A 64 -20.20 -9.12 -30.58
N VAL A 65 -20.69 -7.89 -30.61
CA VAL A 65 -21.87 -7.46 -29.84
C VAL A 65 -23.18 -7.84 -30.56
N ILE A 66 -23.17 -7.92 -31.89
CA ILE A 66 -24.35 -8.24 -32.70
C ILE A 66 -24.72 -9.73 -32.63
N ASN A 67 -23.77 -10.62 -32.32
CA ASN A 67 -24.03 -12.07 -32.23
C ASN A 67 -24.51 -12.57 -30.85
N LYS A 68 -24.59 -11.72 -29.82
CA LYS A 68 -25.10 -12.10 -28.49
C LYS A 68 -26.56 -11.71 -28.22
N ILE A 69 -27.22 -10.99 -29.13
CA ILE A 69 -28.59 -10.48 -28.93
C ILE A 69 -29.65 -11.27 -29.74
N ILE A 70 -29.25 -12.16 -30.64
CA ILE A 70 -30.20 -12.89 -31.51
C ILE A 70 -30.90 -14.13 -30.90
N PRO A 71 -30.48 -14.80 -29.80
CA PRO A 71 -31.24 -15.96 -29.31
C PRO A 71 -32.45 -15.65 -28.40
N LYS A 72 -32.90 -14.39 -28.28
CA LYS A 72 -34.04 -14.02 -27.41
C LYS A 72 -35.28 -13.50 -28.15
N TRP A 73 -35.20 -13.37 -29.48
CA TRP A 73 -36.33 -12.94 -30.32
C TRP A 73 -37.12 -14.11 -30.96
N GLU A 74 -36.53 -15.30 -31.06
CA GLU A 74 -37.21 -16.48 -31.65
C GLU A 74 -38.11 -17.26 -30.68
N LEU A 75 -38.11 -16.94 -29.38
CA LEU A 75 -39.02 -17.59 -28.41
C LEU A 75 -40.39 -16.88 -28.27
N LEU A 76 -40.54 -15.67 -28.83
CA LEU A 76 -41.76 -14.86 -28.70
C LEU A 76 -42.67 -14.88 -29.94
N GLN A 77 -42.29 -15.60 -31.01
CA GLN A 77 -43.13 -15.78 -32.20
C GLN A 77 -43.89 -17.13 -32.25
N ASN A 78 -43.73 -18.01 -31.25
CA ASN A 78 -44.43 -19.31 -31.20
C ASN A 78 -45.71 -19.32 -30.34
N GLN A 79 -46.24 -18.16 -29.94
CA GLN A 79 -47.59 -18.06 -29.38
C GLN A 79 -48.46 -17.24 -30.34
N GLY A 80 -49.14 -17.94 -31.24
CA GLY A 80 -49.96 -17.36 -32.29
C GLY A 80 -51.05 -16.44 -31.76
N VAL A 81 -50.98 -15.17 -32.12
CA VAL A 81 -52.12 -14.24 -32.10
C VAL A 81 -51.99 -13.35 -33.35
N GLY A 82 -52.93 -13.52 -34.28
CA GLY A 82 -53.03 -12.71 -35.49
C GLY A 82 -53.36 -11.25 -35.16
N LEU A 83 -52.64 -10.32 -35.79
CA LEU A 83 -52.94 -8.90 -35.74
C LEU A 83 -53.88 -8.56 -36.89
N ASP A 84 -55.15 -8.34 -36.58
CA ASP A 84 -56.08 -7.59 -37.43
C ASP A 84 -56.17 -6.14 -36.94
N GLY A 85 -56.30 -5.22 -37.89
CA GLY A 85 -56.02 -3.80 -37.73
C GLY A 85 -57.08 -3.00 -36.97
N ASN A 86 -56.63 -1.82 -36.53
CA ASN A 86 -57.42 -0.69 -36.05
C ASN A 86 -58.23 -0.88 -34.77
N LYS A 87 -57.61 -0.50 -33.63
CA LYS A 87 -58.20 0.47 -32.68
C LYS A 87 -57.16 0.97 -31.67
N SER A 88 -57.27 2.27 -31.39
CA SER A 88 -56.79 3.00 -30.20
C SER A 88 -55.29 3.03 -29.88
N ARG A 89 -54.64 4.07 -30.41
CA ARG A 89 -53.63 4.86 -29.67
C ARG A 89 -54.28 5.41 -28.39
N ARG A 90 -53.52 5.45 -27.30
CA ARG A 90 -53.87 5.83 -25.90
C ARG A 90 -54.37 4.66 -25.06
N ASN A 91 -53.41 3.89 -24.54
CA ASN A 91 -53.37 3.28 -23.21
C ASN A 91 -52.33 2.16 -23.22
N LEU A 92 -51.05 2.53 -23.22
CA LEU A 92 -49.94 1.63 -22.87
C LEU A 92 -48.74 2.46 -22.38
N ALA A 93 -49.00 3.38 -21.46
CA ALA A 93 -47.97 4.15 -20.75
C ALA A 93 -48.06 3.93 -19.22
N GLU A 94 -48.82 2.93 -18.77
CA GLU A 94 -48.86 2.52 -17.38
C GLU A 94 -48.73 1.00 -17.33
N LYS A 95 -47.62 0.54 -16.72
CA LYS A 95 -47.12 -0.84 -16.53
C LYS A 95 -45.93 -1.22 -17.40
N THR A 96 -44.79 -0.64 -17.05
CA THR A 96 -43.47 -1.32 -17.03
C THR A 96 -42.62 -0.50 -16.07
N SER A 97 -42.62 -0.87 -14.78
CA SER A 97 -41.61 -0.38 -13.84
C SER A 97 -40.30 -1.07 -14.18
N LEU A 98 -39.32 -0.31 -14.67
CA LEU A 98 -37.95 -0.77 -14.86
C LEU A 98 -37.32 -1.02 -13.48
N THR A 99 -36.39 -1.96 -13.41
CA THR A 99 -35.62 -2.20 -12.19
C THR A 99 -34.53 -1.13 -12.03
N GLN A 100 -34.15 -0.78 -10.79
CA GLN A 100 -33.17 0.28 -10.49
C GLN A 100 -31.87 0.14 -11.31
N SER A 101 -31.40 -1.09 -11.58
CA SER A 101 -30.18 -1.34 -12.38
C SER A 101 -30.31 -1.02 -13.88
N GLU A 102 -31.53 -0.94 -14.41
CA GLU A 102 -31.80 -0.59 -15.81
C GLU A 102 -31.97 0.92 -15.99
N GLU A 103 -32.43 1.63 -14.96
CA GLU A 103 -32.43 3.10 -14.93
C GLU A 103 -31.00 3.65 -14.84
N ASP A 104 -30.14 3.05 -14.00
CA ASP A 104 -28.72 3.45 -13.89
C ASP A 104 -27.96 3.20 -15.19
N ARG A 105 -28.23 2.09 -15.89
CA ARG A 105 -27.64 1.79 -17.21
C ARG A 105 -28.15 2.70 -18.33
N GLU A 106 -29.43 3.09 -18.31
CA GLU A 106 -29.93 4.07 -19.27
C GLU A 106 -29.45 5.48 -18.94
N GLU A 107 -29.18 5.82 -17.68
CA GLU A 107 -28.56 7.09 -17.29
C GLU A 107 -27.10 7.15 -17.72
N ASP A 108 -26.33 6.07 -17.55
CA ASP A 108 -24.97 5.95 -18.08
C ASP A 108 -24.94 6.01 -19.62
N LEU A 109 -25.88 5.34 -20.30
CA LEU A 109 -26.00 5.40 -21.75
C LEU A 109 -26.49 6.77 -22.24
N ARG A 110 -27.39 7.44 -21.51
CA ARG A 110 -27.82 8.83 -21.82
C ARG A 110 -26.71 9.84 -21.56
N ASN A 111 -25.88 9.61 -20.55
CA ASN A 111 -24.69 10.42 -20.26
C ASN A 111 -23.64 10.20 -21.36
N MET A 112 -23.35 8.96 -21.75
CA MET A 112 -22.51 8.64 -22.92
C MET A 112 -23.02 9.26 -24.23
N TYR A 113 -24.34 9.26 -24.45
CA TYR A 113 -24.93 9.81 -25.68
C TYR A 113 -24.99 11.35 -25.67
N LYS A 114 -25.14 12.00 -24.49
CA LYS A 114 -25.03 13.47 -24.34
C LYS A 114 -23.65 13.98 -24.71
N TYR A 115 -22.57 13.24 -24.40
CA TYR A 115 -21.20 13.58 -24.82
C TYR A 115 -20.95 13.44 -26.34
N SER A 116 -21.89 12.84 -27.11
CA SER A 116 -21.71 12.57 -28.54
C SER A 116 -22.43 13.54 -29.50
N LYS A 117 -23.20 14.51 -28.99
CA LYS A 117 -23.94 15.46 -29.83
C LYS A 117 -23.51 16.91 -29.60
N GLY A 118 -22.23 17.19 -29.88
CA GLY A 118 -21.83 18.49 -30.41
C GLY A 118 -22.30 18.61 -31.86
N VAL A 119 -23.18 19.57 -32.14
CA VAL A 119 -23.77 19.81 -33.45
C VAL A 119 -22.69 20.27 -34.44
N ILE A 120 -22.51 19.51 -35.52
CA ILE A 120 -21.72 19.92 -36.68
C ILE A 120 -22.52 20.97 -37.47
N GLN A 121 -22.04 22.21 -37.48
CA GLN A 121 -22.30 23.14 -38.59
C GLN A 121 -20.97 23.54 -39.23
N GLY A 122 -20.73 22.97 -40.41
CA GLY A 122 -20.02 23.56 -41.54
C GLY A 122 -18.63 24.19 -41.32
N ASN A 123 -17.62 23.44 -41.77
CA ASN A 123 -16.29 23.90 -42.20
C ASN A 123 -15.34 24.44 -41.11
N GLY A 124 -14.63 23.52 -40.47
CA GLY A 124 -13.44 23.77 -39.65
C GLY A 124 -13.23 22.57 -38.74
N GLU A 125 -12.02 22.03 -38.70
CA GLU A 125 -11.66 20.84 -37.91
C GLU A 125 -12.10 21.00 -36.44
N VAL A 126 -12.97 20.09 -35.97
CA VAL A 126 -13.30 19.99 -34.54
C VAL A 126 -12.56 18.78 -34.00
N TRP A 127 -11.43 19.03 -33.35
CA TRP A 127 -10.81 18.07 -32.45
C TRP A 127 -11.75 17.83 -31.26
N PRO A 128 -11.89 16.59 -30.75
CA PRO A 128 -12.69 16.35 -29.56
C PRO A 128 -12.16 17.22 -28.42
N GLU A 129 -13.05 17.94 -27.75
CA GLU A 129 -12.84 18.81 -26.57
C GLU A 129 -12.37 18.03 -25.31
N TYR A 130 -11.49 17.04 -25.46
CA TYR A 130 -10.86 16.30 -24.37
C TYR A 130 -9.51 16.90 -23.93
N LEU A 131 -9.13 18.07 -24.45
CA LEU A 131 -7.79 18.63 -24.28
C LEU A 131 -7.82 20.12 -23.91
N ASP A 132 -8.54 20.49 -22.85
CA ASP A 132 -8.35 21.79 -22.21
C ASP A 132 -8.73 21.81 -20.71
N LEU A 133 -8.62 20.68 -20.01
CA LEU A 133 -8.39 20.77 -18.57
C LEU A 133 -6.92 21.15 -18.41
N PRO A 134 -6.59 22.35 -17.88
CA PRO A 134 -5.20 22.74 -17.69
C PRO A 134 -4.56 21.68 -16.80
N ILE A 135 -3.59 20.94 -17.34
CA ILE A 135 -2.81 19.98 -16.55
C ILE A 135 -2.19 20.77 -15.41
N LYS A 136 -2.74 20.61 -14.20
CA LYS A 136 -2.27 21.31 -13.02
C LYS A 136 -0.85 20.87 -12.76
N ARG A 137 0.05 21.84 -12.55
CA ARG A 137 1.41 21.53 -12.12
C ARG A 137 1.36 20.90 -10.74
N ALA A 138 2.30 20.00 -10.47
CA ALA A 138 2.50 19.50 -9.12
C ALA A 138 2.80 20.69 -8.19
N PRO A 139 2.29 20.67 -6.94
CA PRO A 139 2.72 21.61 -5.91
C PRO A 139 4.25 21.60 -5.79
N MET A 140 4.84 22.74 -5.43
CA MET A 140 6.28 22.75 -5.15
C MET A 140 6.54 21.89 -3.90
N PRO A 141 7.53 20.97 -3.94
CA PRO A 141 7.95 20.23 -2.76
C PRO A 141 8.28 21.19 -1.61
N SER A 142 7.81 20.87 -0.39
CA SER A 142 8.24 21.58 0.82
C SER A 142 9.69 21.22 1.19
N ALA A 143 10.26 21.93 2.17
CA ALA A 143 11.59 21.64 2.73
C ALA A 143 11.49 21.47 4.25
N GLY A 144 12.12 20.43 4.77
CA GLY A 144 12.16 20.18 6.23
C GLY A 144 10.80 19.91 6.87
N GLN A 145 9.83 19.41 6.10
CA GLN A 145 8.51 19.03 6.61
C GLN A 145 8.32 17.50 6.56
N PRO A 146 7.80 16.91 7.65
CA PRO A 146 7.61 15.47 7.73
C PRO A 146 6.38 14.97 6.95
N TRP A 147 6.45 13.71 6.55
CA TRP A 147 5.35 12.88 6.05
C TRP A 147 5.47 11.47 6.62
N PRO A 148 4.45 10.91 7.29
CA PRO A 148 3.24 11.59 7.76
C PRO A 148 3.50 12.79 8.67
N LEU A 149 2.58 13.76 8.71
CA LEU A 149 2.62 14.89 9.63
C LEU A 149 2.44 14.41 11.08
N PRO A 150 3.32 14.79 12.02
CA PRO A 150 3.17 14.44 13.43
C PRO A 150 1.86 14.91 14.05
N GLN A 151 1.40 14.22 15.10
CA GLN A 151 0.22 14.63 15.89
C GLN A 151 0.39 16.05 16.44
N ILE A 152 1.57 16.35 16.99
CA ILE A 152 1.92 17.65 17.55
C ILE A 152 3.30 18.04 17.07
N ILE A 153 3.40 19.19 16.41
CA ILE A 153 4.66 19.81 16.00
C ILE A 153 4.63 21.31 16.30
N GLN A 154 5.62 21.77 17.07
CA GLN A 154 5.87 23.18 17.35
C GLN A 154 7.20 23.56 16.70
N GLN A 155 7.14 24.14 15.50
CA GLN A 155 8.32 24.49 14.71
C GLN A 155 8.52 26.01 14.73
N ASN A 156 9.75 26.44 14.98
CA ASN A 156 10.15 27.84 14.86
C ASN A 156 10.99 28.02 13.59
N THR A 157 10.38 28.54 12.52
CA THR A 157 11.06 28.73 11.23
C THR A 157 12.06 29.88 11.23
N SER A 158 12.08 30.72 12.27
CA SER A 158 13.09 31.77 12.44
C SER A 158 14.39 31.28 13.08
N SER A 159 14.40 30.05 13.61
CA SER A 159 15.57 29.43 14.23
C SER A 159 15.99 28.23 13.41
N ILE A 160 17.13 28.36 12.74
CA ILE A 160 17.70 27.35 11.85
C ILE A 160 19.10 26.96 12.32
N PHE A 161 19.38 25.67 12.32
CA PHE A 161 20.68 25.11 12.69
C PHE A 161 21.32 24.42 11.48
N THR A 162 22.64 24.39 11.46
CA THR A 162 23.40 23.51 10.57
C THR A 162 23.62 22.15 11.26
N LEU A 163 23.59 21.03 10.52
CA LEU A 163 24.13 19.78 11.06
C LEU A 163 25.65 19.82 10.89
N ALA A 164 26.37 19.65 11.99
CA ALA A 164 27.83 19.72 12.00
C ALA A 164 28.43 18.62 11.11
N SER A 165 29.59 18.91 10.51
CA SER A 165 30.28 17.96 9.62
C SER A 165 30.69 16.65 10.33
N ASN A 166 30.83 16.71 11.66
CA ASN A 166 31.17 15.62 12.55
C ASN A 166 29.95 15.09 13.34
N PHE A 167 28.72 15.33 12.86
CA PHE A 167 27.48 14.92 13.54
C PHE A 167 27.48 13.44 13.94
N LYS A 168 26.94 13.16 15.14
CA LYS A 168 26.87 11.81 15.71
C LYS A 168 25.49 11.46 16.27
N PHE A 169 25.17 10.18 16.24
CA PHE A 169 24.10 9.60 17.05
C PHE A 169 24.71 9.05 18.34
N HIS A 170 24.18 9.44 19.49
CA HIS A 170 24.67 8.99 20.79
C HIS A 170 23.55 8.32 21.59
N ILE A 171 23.72 7.03 21.89
CA ILE A 171 22.74 6.28 22.68
C ILE A 171 22.97 6.57 24.17
N ILE A 172 21.93 7.05 24.86
CA ILE A 172 21.98 7.36 26.31
C ILE A 172 21.11 6.45 27.17
N GLY A 173 20.24 5.63 26.56
CA GLY A 173 19.40 4.64 27.22
C GLY A 173 19.76 3.20 26.85
N GLU A 174 18.75 2.35 26.75
CA GLU A 174 18.89 0.95 26.33
C GLU A 174 19.39 0.81 24.89
N THR A 175 19.95 -0.35 24.56
CA THR A 175 20.50 -0.62 23.22
C THR A 175 20.19 -2.03 22.74
N CYS A 176 20.13 -2.20 21.43
CA CYS A 176 19.96 -3.50 20.79
C CYS A 176 20.39 -3.45 19.32
N ASP A 177 20.39 -4.62 18.69
CA ASP A 177 20.68 -4.80 17.27
C ASP A 177 19.81 -3.92 16.36
N THR A 178 18.52 -3.78 16.68
CA THR A 178 17.54 -3.01 15.92
C THR A 178 17.87 -1.53 15.95
N LEU A 179 18.23 -1.01 17.13
CA LEU A 179 18.65 0.38 17.29
C LEU A 179 19.96 0.65 16.55
N ILE A 180 20.95 -0.23 16.71
CA ILE A 180 22.27 -0.08 16.08
C ILE A 180 22.14 -0.07 14.55
N GLN A 181 21.37 -1.01 13.99
CA GLN A 181 21.12 -1.07 12.54
C GLN A 181 20.28 0.11 12.04
N ALA A 182 19.39 0.67 12.87
CA ALA A 182 18.66 1.88 12.53
C ALA A 182 19.58 3.10 12.46
N ILE A 183 20.47 3.27 13.44
CA ILE A 183 21.44 4.37 13.46
C ILE A 183 22.34 4.34 12.22
N ASP A 184 22.88 3.16 11.87
CA ASP A 184 23.72 2.99 10.66
C ASP A 184 22.93 3.37 9.38
N ARG A 185 21.70 2.87 9.26
CA ARG A 185 20.82 3.18 8.13
C ARG A 185 20.51 4.68 8.04
N TYR A 186 20.15 5.34 9.13
CA TYR A 186 19.80 6.77 9.10
C TYR A 186 21.01 7.67 8.90
N TYR A 187 22.18 7.27 9.39
CA TYR A 187 23.44 7.92 9.04
C TYR A 187 23.67 7.89 7.52
N PHE A 188 23.45 6.73 6.89
CA PHE A 188 23.55 6.59 5.43
C PHE A 188 22.52 7.45 4.69
N ILE A 189 21.25 7.45 5.15
CA ILE A 189 20.15 8.23 4.54
C ILE A 189 20.47 9.74 4.55
N LEU A 190 21.05 10.25 5.64
CA LEU A 190 21.37 11.67 5.81
C LEU A 190 22.61 12.08 4.98
N PHE A 191 23.72 11.37 5.13
CA PHE A 191 25.03 11.88 4.69
C PHE A 191 25.60 11.21 3.44
N ASN A 192 25.18 9.99 3.10
CA ASN A 192 25.83 9.20 2.04
C ASN A 192 25.01 9.16 0.75
N GLN A 193 24.53 10.33 0.30
CA GLN A 193 23.99 10.51 -1.05
C GLN A 193 25.11 10.81 -2.08
N THR A 194 26.36 10.94 -1.65
CA THR A 194 27.54 10.99 -2.53
C THR A 194 28.66 10.08 -2.01
N LYS A 195 29.17 9.20 -2.87
CA LYS A 195 30.20 8.15 -2.65
C LYS A 195 31.07 8.31 -1.38
N ARG A 196 30.95 7.32 -0.49
CA ARG A 196 31.96 6.79 0.46
C ARG A 196 33.31 7.53 0.42
N ARG A 197 33.52 8.49 1.33
CA ARG A 197 34.88 8.89 1.72
C ARG A 197 35.49 7.69 2.46
N GLU A 198 36.46 7.03 1.86
CA GLU A 198 37.30 6.05 2.55
C GLU A 198 37.98 6.74 3.74
N GLY A 199 37.66 6.32 4.97
CA GLY A 199 38.40 6.72 6.17
C GLY A 199 37.60 7.10 7.41
N SER A 200 36.28 7.35 7.32
CA SER A 200 35.45 7.53 8.53
C SER A 200 34.89 6.19 8.99
N SER A 201 35.28 5.73 10.18
CA SER A 201 34.80 4.49 10.78
C SER A 201 33.41 4.70 11.37
N LEU A 202 32.46 3.80 11.07
CA LEU A 202 31.13 3.73 11.69
C LEU A 202 31.21 3.72 13.23
N TYR A 203 32.31 3.16 13.77
CA TYR A 203 32.59 3.17 15.20
C TYR A 203 32.80 4.58 15.76
N ASP A 204 33.41 5.50 15.01
CA ASP A 204 33.65 6.88 15.47
C ASP A 204 32.40 7.75 15.39
N ALA A 205 31.47 7.44 14.47
CA ALA A 205 30.17 8.08 14.33
C ALA A 205 29.17 7.67 15.43
N ILE A 206 29.33 6.47 16.01
CA ILE A 206 28.45 5.93 17.07
C ILE A 206 29.10 6.04 18.46
N PHE A 207 30.40 5.79 18.58
CA PHE A 207 31.11 5.63 19.86
C PHE A 207 32.31 6.57 20.06
N GLY A 208 32.65 7.40 19.07
CA GLY A 208 33.80 8.31 19.18
C GLY A 208 33.52 9.48 20.12
N ARG A 209 34.44 9.79 21.04
CA ARG A 209 34.34 10.99 21.91
C ARG A 209 34.22 12.27 21.06
N SER A 210 33.40 13.21 21.51
CA SER A 210 33.28 14.53 20.89
C SER A 210 34.61 15.28 20.99
N SER A 211 35.07 15.83 19.88
CA SER A 211 36.23 16.72 19.80
C SER A 211 35.68 18.14 19.65
N HIS A 212 35.96 19.00 20.63
CA HIS A 212 35.48 20.38 20.78
C HIS A 212 35.95 21.40 19.72
N ASN A 213 36.32 20.99 18.50
CA ASN A 213 37.12 21.85 17.61
C ASN A 213 36.45 22.26 16.29
N ASP A 214 35.12 22.37 16.23
CA ASP A 214 34.44 23.10 15.15
C ASP A 214 33.30 23.94 15.76
N ASP A 215 33.64 25.15 16.23
CA ASP A 215 32.71 26.13 16.80
C ASP A 215 31.96 26.88 15.67
N GLU A 216 30.93 26.27 15.09
CA GLU A 216 29.80 27.03 14.55
C GLU A 216 28.74 27.09 15.66
N GLU A 217 28.53 28.27 16.25
CA GLU A 217 27.64 28.57 17.40
C GLU A 217 26.18 28.12 17.18
N TYR A 218 25.80 27.82 15.93
CA TYR A 218 24.47 27.36 15.53
C TYR A 218 24.49 25.99 14.83
N SER A 219 25.33 25.07 15.29
CA SER A 219 25.46 23.72 14.74
C SER A 219 24.98 22.62 15.71
N ILE A 220 24.15 21.70 15.21
CA ILE A 220 23.78 20.46 15.92
C ILE A 220 24.88 19.42 15.67
N ARG A 221 25.52 19.00 16.75
CA ARG A 221 26.62 18.03 16.76
C ARG A 221 26.17 16.62 17.12
N THR A 222 25.13 16.49 17.95
CA THR A 222 24.70 15.19 18.45
C THR A 222 23.19 15.08 18.50
N LEU A 223 22.64 13.98 18.00
CA LEU A 223 21.31 13.50 18.39
C LEU A 223 21.47 12.44 19.48
N HIS A 224 21.04 12.78 20.69
CA HIS A 224 20.92 11.85 21.81
C HIS A 224 19.67 11.00 21.62
N ILE A 225 19.83 9.67 21.67
CA ILE A 225 18.74 8.71 21.55
C ILE A 225 18.57 8.02 22.90
N ASP A 226 17.42 8.27 23.52
CA ASP A 226 17.02 7.70 24.80
C ASP A 226 15.93 6.65 24.59
N LEU A 227 16.33 5.38 24.66
CA LEU A 227 15.40 4.25 24.65
C LEU A 227 15.13 3.82 26.09
N GLY A 228 13.89 3.99 26.55
CA GLY A 228 13.52 3.79 27.95
C GLY A 228 13.49 2.33 28.42
N ASN A 229 13.04 1.40 27.57
CA ASN A 229 12.90 -0.02 27.91
C ASN A 229 13.81 -0.91 27.07
N PRO A 230 14.17 -2.12 27.56
CA PRO A 230 14.83 -3.13 26.75
C PRO A 230 14.06 -3.42 25.46
N CYS A 231 14.78 -3.65 24.37
CA CYS A 231 14.14 -3.84 23.07
C CYS A 231 13.19 -5.05 23.06
N GLU A 232 11.99 -4.80 22.57
CA GLU A 232 11.05 -5.84 22.19
C GLU A 232 11.57 -6.59 20.95
N VAL A 233 11.33 -7.89 20.89
CA VAL A 233 11.94 -8.74 19.86
C VAL A 233 11.28 -8.50 18.50
N TYR A 234 9.96 -8.73 18.43
CA TYR A 234 9.16 -8.57 17.21
C TYR A 234 8.09 -7.50 17.40
N PRO A 235 7.76 -6.72 16.34
CA PRO A 235 6.63 -5.81 16.38
C PRO A 235 5.32 -6.60 16.50
N TYR A 236 4.31 -5.99 17.11
CA TYR A 236 3.02 -6.63 17.39
C TYR A 236 1.87 -5.61 17.26
N LEU A 237 0.63 -6.10 17.18
CA LEU A 237 -0.55 -5.23 17.11
C LEU A 237 -0.69 -4.44 18.42
N GLY A 238 -0.75 -3.11 18.32
CA GLY A 238 -0.84 -2.23 19.50
C GLY A 238 0.48 -1.98 20.20
N MET A 239 1.62 -2.22 19.53
CA MET A 239 2.93 -1.81 20.03
C MET A 239 3.02 -0.29 20.22
N ASP A 240 3.79 0.15 21.23
CA ASP A 240 3.99 1.57 21.50
C ASP A 240 4.97 2.18 20.49
N GLU A 241 4.43 3.01 19.59
CA GLU A 241 5.16 3.70 18.53
C GLU A 241 5.31 5.21 18.82
N SER A 242 5.01 5.64 20.04
CA SER A 242 5.10 7.04 20.45
C SER A 242 6.55 7.48 20.67
N TYR A 243 6.84 8.75 20.37
CA TYR A 243 8.15 9.34 20.60
C TYR A 243 8.07 10.86 20.79
N ASP A 244 9.09 11.39 21.44
CA ASP A 244 9.34 12.81 21.62
C ASP A 244 10.64 13.19 20.90
N LEU A 245 10.61 14.25 20.10
CA LEU A 245 11.78 14.74 19.37
C LEU A 245 11.94 16.25 19.57
N VAL A 246 13.10 16.65 20.07
CA VAL A 246 13.47 18.05 20.30
C VAL A 246 14.73 18.38 19.52
N ILE A 247 14.64 19.40 18.66
CA ILE A 247 15.73 19.86 17.80
C ILE A 247 16.32 21.15 18.34
N GLY A 248 17.59 21.09 18.75
CA GLY A 248 18.37 22.24 19.19
C GLY A 248 17.86 22.83 20.51
N GLN A 249 18.12 22.16 21.64
CA GLN A 249 17.93 22.82 22.94
C GLN A 249 19.14 23.72 23.22
N GLU A 250 18.92 25.03 23.29
CA GLU A 250 19.97 26.00 23.66
C GLU A 250 21.21 26.01 22.71
N GLU A 251 22.19 26.87 22.97
CA GLU A 251 23.41 27.03 22.15
C GLU A 251 24.41 25.86 22.33
N ASP A 252 24.00 24.74 22.95
CA ASP A 252 24.86 23.63 23.32
C ASP A 252 25.10 22.60 22.18
N GLY A 253 24.37 22.73 21.07
CA GLY A 253 24.50 21.91 19.86
C GLY A 253 23.92 20.49 19.98
N PHE A 254 22.97 20.25 20.89
CA PHE A 254 22.34 18.94 21.09
C PHE A 254 20.88 18.89 20.66
N SER A 255 20.45 17.70 20.27
CA SER A 255 19.05 17.34 20.00
C SER A 255 18.73 16.02 20.67
N PHE A 256 17.45 15.77 20.96
CA PHE A 256 17.02 14.63 21.76
C PHE A 256 15.87 13.90 21.09
N LEU A 257 16.00 12.58 20.95
CA LEU A 257 14.94 11.65 20.59
C LEU A 257 14.73 10.71 21.77
N SER A 258 13.56 10.78 22.41
CA SER A 258 13.17 9.86 23.49
C SER A 258 11.96 9.04 23.07
N ALA A 259 11.99 7.74 23.39
CA ALA A 259 10.84 6.87 23.24
C ALA A 259 10.90 5.75 24.28
N LYS A 260 9.73 5.33 24.75
CA LYS A 260 9.61 4.24 25.72
C LYS A 260 10.10 2.91 25.12
N ASN A 261 9.71 2.62 23.89
CA ASN A 261 10.00 1.37 23.18
C ASN A 261 10.75 1.63 21.87
N ILE A 262 11.44 0.59 21.37
CA ILE A 262 12.26 0.66 20.16
C ILE A 262 11.48 1.13 18.93
N TRP A 263 10.19 0.79 18.82
CA TRP A 263 9.37 1.17 17.67
C TRP A 263 9.22 2.68 17.56
N GLY A 264 8.97 3.38 18.68
CA GLY A 264 8.94 4.85 18.73
C GLY A 264 10.25 5.48 18.27
N VAL A 265 11.40 4.93 18.69
CA VAL A 265 12.71 5.39 18.22
C VAL A 265 12.83 5.27 16.70
N LEU A 266 12.38 4.15 16.09
CA LEU A 266 12.42 3.99 14.63
C LEU A 266 11.56 5.04 13.91
N ARG A 267 10.40 5.42 14.46
CA ARG A 267 9.53 6.47 13.91
C ARG A 267 10.13 7.85 14.05
N GLY A 268 10.73 8.14 15.21
CA GLY A 268 11.39 9.42 15.49
C GLY A 268 12.65 9.62 14.66
N LEU A 269 13.43 8.57 14.39
CA LEU A 269 14.57 8.65 13.48
C LEU A 269 14.15 8.96 12.04
N GLU A 270 13.02 8.37 11.57
CA GLU A 270 12.46 8.75 10.26
C GLU A 270 12.13 10.25 10.27
N THR A 271 11.35 10.71 11.25
CA THR A 271 10.95 12.12 11.35
C THR A 271 12.15 13.06 11.41
N PHE A 272 13.17 12.76 12.23
CA PHE A 272 14.42 13.53 12.27
C PHE A 272 15.05 13.64 10.88
N SER A 273 15.15 12.52 10.14
CA SER A 273 15.71 12.53 8.79
C SER A 273 14.91 13.36 7.77
N GLN A 274 13.62 13.57 8.03
CA GLN A 274 12.73 14.35 7.17
C GLN A 274 12.78 15.85 7.46
N LEU A 275 13.14 16.22 8.70
CA LEU A 275 13.34 17.62 9.09
C LEU A 275 14.65 18.20 8.53
N VAL A 276 15.63 17.35 8.21
CA VAL A 276 16.88 17.78 7.56
C VAL A 276 16.66 18.06 6.08
N PHE A 277 17.09 19.23 5.62
CA PHE A 277 17.04 19.65 4.22
C PHE A 277 18.36 20.32 3.79
N ASN A 278 18.58 20.43 2.48
CA ASN A 278 19.83 20.99 1.95
C ASN A 278 19.67 22.47 1.58
N SER A 279 20.71 23.27 1.85
CA SER A 279 20.85 24.64 1.34
C SER A 279 21.48 24.69 -0.05
N GLU A 280 21.49 25.89 -0.68
CA GLU A 280 22.21 26.16 -1.94
C GLU A 280 23.70 25.77 -1.89
N HIS A 281 24.31 25.86 -0.71
CA HIS A 281 25.74 25.61 -0.50
C HIS A 281 26.04 24.20 -0.02
N HIS A 282 25.11 23.25 -0.19
CA HIS A 282 25.24 21.86 0.27
C HIS A 282 25.44 21.74 1.79
N LYS A 283 24.98 22.73 2.58
CA LYS A 283 24.88 22.58 4.04
C LYS A 283 23.58 21.85 4.38
N TYR A 284 23.64 20.96 5.36
CA TYR A 284 22.47 20.32 5.95
C TYR A 284 21.86 21.26 6.99
N LEU A 285 20.61 21.65 6.78
CA LEU A 285 19.86 22.58 7.61
C LEU A 285 18.71 21.87 8.30
N ILE A 286 18.33 22.36 9.47
CA ILE A 286 17.17 21.89 10.23
C ILE A 286 16.60 23.03 11.07
N TYR A 287 15.28 23.17 11.08
CA TYR A 287 14.61 24.16 11.93
C TYR A 287 14.49 23.67 13.37
N HIS A 288 14.52 24.59 14.34
CA HIS A 288 14.12 24.29 15.71
C HIS A 288 12.69 23.74 15.74
N ALA A 289 12.51 22.59 16.38
CA ALA A 289 11.21 21.94 16.49
C ALA A 289 11.10 21.10 17.76
N THR A 290 9.92 21.15 18.38
CA THR A 290 9.50 20.19 19.41
C THR A 290 8.33 19.38 18.87
N ILE A 291 8.47 18.06 18.89
CA ILE A 291 7.51 17.11 18.31
C ILE A 291 7.14 16.08 19.38
N HIS A 292 5.83 15.87 19.52
CA HIS A 292 5.24 14.77 20.28
C HIS A 292 4.35 14.00 19.30
N ASP A 293 4.66 12.73 19.06
CA ASP A 293 4.04 12.01 17.95
C ASP A 293 3.72 10.56 18.30
N PHE A 294 2.63 10.07 17.70
CA PHE A 294 2.09 8.73 17.88
C PHE A 294 1.07 8.43 16.76
N PRO A 295 0.86 7.16 16.39
CA PRO A 295 -0.10 6.83 15.34
C PRO A 295 -1.55 6.96 15.82
N ARG A 296 -2.43 7.43 14.93
CA ARG A 296 -3.89 7.42 15.15
C ARG A 296 -4.47 6.00 15.16
N PHE A 297 -3.91 5.11 14.34
CA PHE A 297 -4.35 3.73 14.18
C PHE A 297 -3.19 2.75 14.39
N GLN A 298 -3.46 1.66 15.11
CA GLN A 298 -2.46 0.64 15.45
C GLN A 298 -2.15 -0.32 14.29
N HIS A 299 -3.09 -0.52 13.35
CA HIS A 299 -2.89 -1.39 12.19
C HIS A 299 -2.78 -0.54 10.91
N ARG A 300 -1.56 -0.41 10.39
CA ARG A 300 -1.27 0.36 9.18
C ARG A 300 -0.60 -0.58 8.20
N GLY A 301 -1.44 -1.21 7.38
CA GLY A 301 -1.04 -2.31 6.52
C GLY A 301 -0.79 -1.94 5.07
N PHE A 302 0.03 -2.75 4.43
CA PHE A 302 0.20 -2.74 3.00
C PHE A 302 0.15 -4.19 2.50
N LEU A 303 -0.82 -4.51 1.66
CA LEU A 303 -0.95 -5.82 1.03
C LEU A 303 -0.15 -5.85 -0.28
N LEU A 304 0.72 -6.85 -0.42
CA LEU A 304 1.29 -7.26 -1.70
C LEU A 304 0.89 -8.69 -2.05
N ASP A 305 0.37 -8.83 -3.25
CA ASP A 305 0.11 -10.11 -3.91
C ASP A 305 1.36 -10.59 -4.64
N THR A 306 1.81 -11.79 -4.27
CA THR A 306 2.98 -12.44 -4.87
C THR A 306 2.66 -13.76 -5.56
N SER A 307 1.37 -14.06 -5.72
CA SER A 307 0.88 -15.25 -6.39
C SER A 307 0.53 -14.95 -7.84
N ARG A 308 -0.24 -13.87 -8.09
CA ARG A 308 -0.64 -13.49 -9.45
C ARG A 308 0.58 -13.24 -10.31
N HIS A 309 1.60 -12.58 -9.76
CA HIS A 309 2.97 -12.60 -10.27
C HIS A 309 3.97 -12.77 -9.12
N PHE A 310 5.04 -13.52 -9.36
CA PHE A 310 6.12 -13.63 -8.39
C PHE A 310 6.90 -12.31 -8.27
N LEU A 311 7.20 -11.90 -7.04
CA LEU A 311 8.06 -10.76 -6.74
C LEU A 311 9.40 -11.24 -6.21
N LYS A 312 10.50 -10.64 -6.66
CA LYS A 312 11.80 -10.96 -6.06
C LYS A 312 11.84 -10.46 -4.63
N LYS A 313 12.54 -11.21 -3.77
CA LYS A 313 12.87 -10.77 -2.41
C LYS A 313 13.41 -9.34 -2.38
N SER A 314 14.32 -8.97 -3.29
CA SER A 314 14.87 -7.61 -3.36
C SER A 314 13.78 -6.54 -3.52
N THR A 315 12.77 -6.80 -4.34
CA THR A 315 11.64 -5.91 -4.57
C THR A 315 10.77 -5.77 -3.32
N ILE A 316 10.55 -6.89 -2.61
CA ILE A 316 9.84 -6.90 -1.31
C ILE A 316 10.63 -6.08 -0.26
N LEU A 317 11.96 -6.23 -0.20
CA LEU A 317 12.79 -5.46 0.73
C LEU A 317 12.76 -3.96 0.42
N GLU A 318 12.85 -3.58 -0.86
CA GLU A 318 12.70 -2.17 -1.29
C GLU A 318 11.32 -1.61 -0.90
N HIS A 319 10.26 -2.41 -1.04
CA HIS A 319 8.93 -2.02 -0.60
C HIS A 319 8.85 -1.82 0.92
N ILE A 320 9.44 -2.71 1.72
CA ILE A 320 9.50 -2.59 3.19
C ILE A 320 10.29 -1.34 3.63
N ASP A 321 11.34 -0.94 2.90
CA ASP A 321 12.00 0.34 3.14
C ASP A 321 11.03 1.52 2.94
N LEU A 322 10.27 1.52 1.84
CA LEU A 322 9.27 2.57 1.57
C LEU A 322 8.12 2.56 2.57
N MET A 323 7.70 1.38 3.05
CA MET A 323 6.76 1.26 4.18
C MET A 323 7.30 1.94 5.43
N SER A 324 8.57 1.66 5.79
CA SER A 324 9.23 2.25 6.96
C SER A 324 9.32 3.77 6.85
N HIS A 325 9.72 4.28 5.69
CA HIS A 325 9.81 5.72 5.40
C HIS A 325 8.47 6.45 5.47
N ASN A 326 7.35 5.72 5.35
CA ASN A 326 5.99 6.25 5.44
C ASN A 326 5.26 5.78 6.73
N LYS A 327 5.98 5.17 7.68
CA LYS A 327 5.47 4.71 8.98
C LYS A 327 4.33 3.66 8.91
N TYR A 328 4.27 2.87 7.84
CA TYR A 328 3.53 1.61 7.83
C TYR A 328 4.15 0.62 8.81
N ASN A 329 3.32 -0.25 9.41
CA ASN A 329 3.78 -1.23 10.39
C ASN A 329 3.30 -2.67 10.14
N VAL A 330 2.52 -2.92 9.09
CA VAL A 330 2.09 -4.28 8.70
C VAL A 330 2.35 -4.51 7.22
N PHE A 331 3.15 -5.52 6.91
CA PHE A 331 3.28 -6.09 5.58
C PHE A 331 2.34 -7.30 5.51
N HIS A 332 1.20 -7.10 4.84
CA HIS A 332 0.25 -8.16 4.57
C HIS A 332 0.71 -8.89 3.31
N TRP A 333 1.20 -10.11 3.49
CA TRP A 333 1.77 -10.90 2.41
C TRP A 333 0.77 -11.92 1.88
N HIS A 334 0.06 -11.54 0.83
CA HIS A 334 -0.76 -12.44 0.03
C HIS A 334 0.16 -13.34 -0.82
N ILE A 335 0.53 -14.47 -0.23
CA ILE A 335 1.67 -15.28 -0.70
C ILE A 335 1.28 -16.37 -1.70
N VAL A 336 0.00 -16.78 -1.73
CA VAL A 336 -0.51 -17.87 -2.59
C VAL A 336 -1.93 -17.54 -3.05
N ASP A 337 -2.30 -17.97 -4.26
CA ASP A 337 -3.63 -17.77 -4.88
C ASP A 337 -3.83 -18.83 -5.99
N ASP A 338 -4.83 -18.68 -6.86
CA ASP A 338 -5.13 -19.54 -8.01
C ASP A 338 -3.94 -19.73 -8.96
N GLN A 339 -3.22 -18.66 -9.26
CA GLN A 339 -2.23 -18.65 -10.34
C GLN A 339 -0.94 -19.34 -9.94
N SER A 340 -0.44 -19.12 -8.71
CA SER A 340 0.77 -19.79 -8.25
C SER A 340 0.84 -20.08 -6.73
N PHE A 341 1.66 -21.09 -6.39
CA PHE A 341 2.01 -21.45 -5.01
C PHE A 341 3.52 -21.29 -4.79
N PRO A 342 4.04 -20.05 -4.61
CA PRO A 342 5.47 -19.81 -4.48
C PRO A 342 6.02 -20.14 -3.08
N PHE A 343 5.19 -20.22 -2.03
CA PHE A 343 5.65 -20.62 -0.71
C PHE A 343 6.23 -22.04 -0.72
N GLN A 344 7.47 -22.21 -0.23
CA GLN A 344 8.09 -23.52 -0.15
C GLN A 344 7.59 -24.32 1.06
N SER A 345 6.58 -25.16 0.87
CA SER A 345 6.17 -26.08 1.93
C SER A 345 7.13 -27.27 2.02
N LYS A 346 7.67 -27.49 3.22
CA LYS A 346 8.44 -28.69 3.58
C LYS A 346 7.52 -29.88 3.87
N THR A 347 6.33 -29.63 4.42
CA THR A 347 5.33 -30.66 4.74
C THR A 347 4.70 -31.23 3.48
N PHE A 348 4.43 -30.37 2.50
CA PHE A 348 3.84 -30.74 1.21
C PHE A 348 4.66 -30.19 0.04
N PRO A 349 5.84 -30.76 -0.27
CA PRO A 349 6.72 -30.25 -1.32
C PRO A 349 6.09 -30.21 -2.71
N ASN A 350 5.04 -30.99 -2.96
CA ASN A 350 4.33 -31.00 -4.24
C ASN A 350 3.49 -29.73 -4.46
N LEU A 351 2.99 -29.08 -3.40
CA LEU A 351 2.29 -27.80 -3.52
C LEU A 351 3.19 -26.79 -4.23
N THR A 352 4.42 -26.62 -3.76
CA THR A 352 5.39 -25.71 -4.37
C THR A 352 5.89 -26.22 -5.72
N LYS A 353 6.30 -27.49 -5.82
CA LYS A 353 6.90 -28.04 -7.06
C LYS A 353 5.97 -28.00 -8.27
N MET A 354 4.66 -28.09 -8.03
CA MET A 354 3.66 -28.13 -9.09
C MET A 354 2.84 -26.83 -9.18
N GLY A 355 2.76 -26.08 -8.08
CA GLY A 355 1.99 -24.83 -8.00
C GLY A 355 2.78 -23.57 -8.32
N ALA A 356 4.10 -23.52 -8.09
CA ALA A 356 4.92 -22.35 -8.43
C ALA A 356 5.06 -22.17 -9.95
N TYR A 357 5.29 -20.93 -10.41
CA TYR A 357 5.54 -20.62 -11.82
C TYR A 357 6.80 -21.32 -12.35
N SER A 358 7.87 -21.34 -11.55
CA SER A 358 9.11 -22.05 -11.86
C SER A 358 9.86 -22.43 -10.59
N SER A 359 10.86 -23.30 -10.71
CA SER A 359 11.72 -23.68 -9.57
C SER A 359 12.56 -22.54 -8.99
N SER A 360 12.67 -21.41 -9.71
CA SER A 360 13.37 -20.20 -9.25
C SER A 360 12.44 -19.14 -8.68
N GLU A 361 11.13 -19.28 -8.87
CA GLU A 361 10.10 -18.35 -8.42
C GLU A 361 9.40 -18.93 -7.20
N ILE A 362 10.19 -19.15 -6.15
CA ILE A 362 9.76 -19.72 -4.88
C ILE A 362 10.32 -18.89 -3.73
N TYR A 363 9.58 -18.84 -2.63
CA TYR A 363 10.05 -18.32 -1.35
C TYR A 363 10.44 -19.48 -0.46
N THR A 364 11.76 -19.70 -0.32
CA THR A 364 12.24 -20.71 0.62
C THR A 364 11.99 -20.25 2.05
N HIS A 365 11.99 -21.18 3.02
CA HIS A 365 11.92 -20.80 4.44
C HIS A 365 13.00 -19.78 4.81
N LYS A 366 14.19 -19.86 4.20
CA LYS A 366 15.27 -18.89 4.41
C LYS A 366 14.89 -17.50 3.88
N ASP A 367 14.30 -17.42 2.69
CA ASP A 367 13.84 -16.14 2.14
C ASP A 367 12.77 -15.51 3.03
N VAL A 368 11.83 -16.31 3.51
CA VAL A 368 10.78 -15.84 4.44
C VAL A 368 11.38 -15.31 5.74
N GLN A 369 12.31 -16.03 6.37
CA GLN A 369 12.99 -15.55 7.58
C GLN A 369 13.80 -14.28 7.36
N GLU A 370 14.48 -14.15 6.22
CA GLU A 370 15.23 -12.94 5.88
C GLU A 370 14.30 -11.73 5.66
N ILE A 371 13.12 -11.94 5.06
CA ILE A 371 12.10 -10.88 4.90
C ILE A 371 11.53 -10.48 6.26
N ILE A 372 11.17 -11.45 7.11
CA ILE A 372 10.68 -11.21 8.48
C ILE A 372 11.70 -10.41 9.29
N GLU A 373 12.97 -10.79 9.26
CA GLU A 373 14.02 -10.07 9.99
C GLU A 373 14.23 -8.66 9.45
N TYR A 374 14.22 -8.49 8.12
CA TYR A 374 14.36 -7.18 7.51
C TYR A 374 13.22 -6.22 7.88
N ALA A 375 11.99 -6.76 7.97
CA ALA A 375 10.80 -6.06 8.40
C ALA A 375 10.85 -5.72 9.90
N ARG A 376 11.27 -6.68 10.74
CA ARG A 376 11.44 -6.50 12.20
C ARG A 376 12.38 -5.32 12.50
N LEU A 377 13.51 -5.23 11.81
CA LEU A 377 14.49 -4.14 11.94
C LEU A 377 13.96 -2.75 11.54
N ARG A 378 12.75 -2.70 10.96
CA ARG A 378 12.01 -1.49 10.57
C ARG A 378 10.71 -1.31 11.35
N GLY A 379 10.44 -2.18 12.33
CA GLY A 379 9.19 -2.19 13.07
C GLY A 379 7.99 -2.48 12.17
N VAL A 380 8.16 -3.39 11.20
CA VAL A 380 7.10 -3.85 10.30
C VAL A 380 6.82 -5.32 10.61
N ARG A 381 5.56 -5.62 10.89
CA ARG A 381 5.00 -6.97 11.06
C ARG A 381 4.88 -7.65 9.70
N VAL A 382 5.02 -8.97 9.64
CA VAL A 382 4.76 -9.74 8.40
C VAL A 382 3.61 -10.69 8.68
N VAL A 383 2.42 -10.32 8.19
CA VAL A 383 1.19 -11.10 8.35
C VAL A 383 0.98 -11.92 7.07
N PRO A 384 1.15 -13.25 7.12
CA PRO A 384 0.91 -14.08 5.94
C PRO A 384 -0.58 -14.26 5.68
N GLU A 385 -0.95 -14.31 4.41
CA GLU A 385 -2.26 -14.77 3.96
C GLU A 385 -2.15 -16.07 3.17
N PHE A 386 -2.93 -17.06 3.61
CA PHE A 386 -3.17 -18.30 2.87
C PHE A 386 -4.67 -18.42 2.66
N ASP A 387 -5.14 -17.81 1.57
CA ASP A 387 -6.56 -17.70 1.27
C ASP A 387 -7.18 -19.05 0.90
N THR A 388 -8.34 -19.32 1.50
CA THR A 388 -9.14 -20.53 1.33
C THR A 388 -10.62 -20.23 1.66
N PRO A 389 -11.61 -20.97 1.11
CA PRO A 389 -11.51 -22.08 0.17
C PRO A 389 -11.47 -21.64 -1.31
N GLY A 390 -11.74 -20.36 -1.61
CA GLY A 390 -11.51 -19.76 -2.93
C GLY A 390 -10.02 -19.70 -3.27
N HIS A 391 -9.66 -19.10 -4.40
CA HIS A 391 -8.26 -18.71 -4.70
C HIS A 391 -7.20 -19.82 -4.49
N THR A 392 -7.54 -21.05 -4.87
CA THR A 392 -6.74 -22.25 -4.54
C THR A 392 -6.42 -23.16 -5.72
N GLU A 393 -6.62 -22.73 -6.96
CA GLU A 393 -6.32 -23.53 -8.16
C GLU A 393 -4.86 -24.05 -8.16
N SER A 394 -3.88 -23.21 -7.79
CA SER A 394 -2.46 -23.60 -7.75
C SER A 394 -2.17 -24.72 -6.74
N TRP A 395 -2.96 -24.79 -5.66
CA TRP A 395 -2.83 -25.81 -4.62
C TRP A 395 -3.22 -27.18 -5.16
N GLY A 396 -4.28 -27.23 -5.98
CA GLY A 396 -4.77 -28.44 -6.64
C GLY A 396 -3.77 -29.06 -7.62
N LYS A 397 -2.81 -28.28 -8.14
CA LYS A 397 -1.74 -28.83 -9.00
C LYS A 397 -0.87 -29.82 -8.24
N GLY A 398 -0.54 -29.52 -6.98
CA GLY A 398 0.28 -30.37 -6.11
C GLY A 398 -0.50 -31.35 -5.25
N MET A 399 -1.76 -31.02 -4.95
CA MET A 399 -2.68 -31.79 -4.10
C MET A 399 -4.09 -31.78 -4.68
N PRO A 400 -4.35 -32.54 -5.76
CA PRO A 400 -5.65 -32.53 -6.46
C PRO A 400 -6.83 -32.90 -5.56
N GLU A 401 -6.60 -33.67 -4.50
CA GLU A 401 -7.62 -34.08 -3.53
C GLU A 401 -8.21 -32.92 -2.71
N LEU A 402 -7.53 -31.77 -2.65
CA LEU A 402 -8.01 -30.57 -1.96
C LEU A 402 -9.17 -29.92 -2.70
N LEU A 403 -9.14 -29.88 -4.03
CA LEU A 403 -10.12 -29.15 -4.82
C LEU A 403 -11.36 -29.99 -5.10
N THR A 404 -12.47 -29.29 -5.30
CA THR A 404 -13.71 -29.94 -5.72
C THR A 404 -13.61 -30.34 -7.20
N ASP A 405 -13.81 -31.63 -7.49
CA ASP A 405 -13.96 -32.13 -8.85
C ASP A 405 -15.35 -31.79 -9.39
N CYS A 406 -15.41 -30.92 -10.40
CA CYS A 406 -16.66 -30.48 -11.02
C CYS A 406 -16.78 -30.91 -12.48
N GLY A 407 -15.95 -31.87 -12.88
CA GLY A 407 -15.93 -32.45 -14.21
C GLY A 407 -14.60 -32.25 -14.93
N PRO A 408 -14.51 -32.75 -16.18
CA PRO A 408 -13.23 -32.86 -16.89
C PRO A 408 -12.61 -31.52 -17.31
N THR A 409 -13.33 -30.41 -17.18
CA THR A 409 -12.92 -29.10 -17.72
C THR A 409 -12.62 -28.05 -16.67
N PHE A 410 -12.98 -28.25 -15.40
CA PHE A 410 -12.68 -27.29 -14.33
C PHE A 410 -12.70 -27.94 -12.95
N THR A 411 -11.75 -27.54 -12.12
CA THR A 411 -11.80 -27.65 -10.66
C THR A 411 -12.30 -26.34 -10.08
N GLY A 412 -12.84 -26.35 -8.88
CA GLY A 412 -13.23 -25.12 -8.18
C GLY A 412 -12.68 -25.09 -6.77
N PRO A 413 -13.38 -24.44 -5.83
CA PRO A 413 -12.88 -24.23 -4.46
C PRO A 413 -12.51 -25.53 -3.77
N MET A 414 -11.75 -25.40 -2.68
CA MET A 414 -11.47 -26.54 -1.80
C MET A 414 -12.75 -27.29 -1.44
N ASP A 415 -12.67 -28.62 -1.36
CA ASP A 415 -13.81 -29.50 -1.10
C ASP A 415 -14.10 -29.56 0.41
N PRO A 416 -15.18 -28.92 0.88
CA PRO A 416 -15.50 -28.84 2.31
C PRO A 416 -16.11 -30.13 2.85
N SER A 417 -16.51 -31.06 1.97
CA SER A 417 -17.15 -32.33 2.35
C SER A 417 -16.16 -33.41 2.78
N LYS A 418 -14.86 -33.21 2.50
CA LYS A 418 -13.80 -34.20 2.74
C LYS A 418 -13.02 -33.90 4.02
N GLN A 419 -12.95 -34.88 4.91
CA GLN A 419 -12.13 -34.78 6.13
C GLN A 419 -10.63 -34.64 5.83
N SER A 420 -10.17 -35.15 4.68
CA SER A 420 -8.79 -35.01 4.23
C SER A 420 -8.40 -33.54 4.03
N THR A 421 -9.32 -32.69 3.55
CA THR A 421 -9.10 -31.25 3.37
C THR A 421 -8.64 -30.62 4.68
N TYR A 422 -9.42 -30.77 5.74
CA TYR A 422 -9.09 -30.25 7.08
C TYR A 422 -7.82 -30.87 7.67
N SER A 423 -7.54 -32.14 7.39
CA SER A 423 -6.32 -32.82 7.86
C SER A 423 -5.06 -32.29 7.17
N ILE A 424 -5.17 -31.89 5.91
CA ILE A 424 -4.08 -31.27 5.13
C ILE A 424 -3.88 -29.83 5.61
N LEU A 425 -4.96 -29.05 5.73
CA LEU A 425 -4.91 -27.68 6.23
C LEU A 425 -4.29 -27.63 7.64
N TYR A 426 -4.70 -28.51 8.55
CA TYR A 426 -4.09 -28.61 9.87
C TYR A 426 -2.55 -28.80 9.82
N LYS A 427 -2.06 -29.68 8.95
CA LYS A 427 -0.61 -29.92 8.81
C LYS A 427 0.11 -28.74 8.17
N LEU A 428 -0.48 -28.13 7.14
CA LEU A 428 0.12 -26.98 6.47
C LEU A 428 0.15 -25.76 7.40
N PHE A 429 -0.94 -25.45 8.09
CA PHE A 429 -1.01 -24.30 8.99
C PHE A 429 -0.12 -24.48 10.23
N ASN A 430 0.18 -25.70 10.67
CA ASN A 430 1.25 -25.93 11.66
C ASN A 430 2.61 -25.47 11.12
N GLU A 431 2.95 -25.82 9.87
CA GLU A 431 4.19 -25.33 9.25
C GLU A 431 4.18 -23.81 9.09
N VAL A 432 3.06 -23.22 8.67
CA VAL A 432 2.93 -21.75 8.56
C VAL A 432 3.13 -21.10 9.92
N ASN A 433 2.55 -21.65 10.99
CA ASN A 433 2.72 -21.15 12.35
C ASN A 433 4.18 -21.20 12.84
N ASP A 434 4.93 -22.25 12.44
CA ASP A 434 6.35 -22.39 12.77
C ASP A 434 7.25 -21.42 11.98
N VAL A 435 6.84 -21.06 10.76
CA VAL A 435 7.62 -20.18 9.88
C VAL A 435 7.34 -18.70 10.16
N PHE A 436 6.08 -18.32 10.36
CA PHE A 436 5.69 -16.93 10.54
C PHE A 436 5.50 -16.59 12.02
N VAL A 437 6.23 -15.56 12.46
CA VAL A 437 6.33 -15.17 13.88
C VAL A 437 5.25 -14.19 14.33
N ASP A 438 4.50 -13.57 13.40
CA ASP A 438 3.45 -12.62 13.77
C ASP A 438 2.35 -13.31 14.59
N GLN A 439 1.69 -12.50 15.42
CA GLN A 439 0.60 -12.95 16.28
C GLN A 439 -0.70 -13.17 15.50
N TYR A 440 -0.77 -12.80 14.22
CA TYR A 440 -1.94 -12.96 13.37
C TYR A 440 -1.61 -13.71 12.08
N ILE A 441 -2.63 -14.42 11.57
CA ILE A 441 -2.67 -14.97 10.22
C ILE A 441 -3.91 -14.42 9.51
N HIS A 442 -3.79 -14.12 8.22
CA HIS A 442 -4.95 -13.87 7.36
C HIS A 442 -5.37 -15.21 6.72
N LEU A 443 -6.63 -15.58 6.90
CA LEU A 443 -7.18 -16.86 6.41
C LEU A 443 -8.03 -16.68 5.14
N GLY A 444 -8.09 -15.46 4.63
CA GLY A 444 -8.81 -15.09 3.42
C GLY A 444 -10.32 -15.25 3.58
N GLY A 445 -10.92 -16.00 2.67
CA GLY A 445 -12.34 -16.33 2.64
C GLY A 445 -13.18 -15.42 1.74
N ASP A 446 -12.56 -14.71 0.80
CA ASP A 446 -13.23 -13.88 -0.19
C ASP A 446 -13.66 -14.66 -1.44
N GLU A 447 -14.58 -14.04 -2.17
CA GLU A 447 -15.05 -14.39 -3.52
C GLU A 447 -15.34 -15.88 -3.83
N CYS A 448 -15.62 -16.71 -2.81
CA CYS A 448 -15.72 -18.15 -2.99
C CYS A 448 -16.81 -18.57 -4.02
N PRO A 449 -16.44 -19.16 -5.17
CA PRO A 449 -17.41 -19.50 -6.21
C PRO A 449 -18.15 -20.81 -5.92
N TYR A 450 -19.39 -20.71 -5.42
CA TYR A 450 -20.23 -21.87 -5.07
C TYR A 450 -20.67 -22.74 -6.27
N GLU A 451 -20.49 -22.26 -7.50
CA GLU A 451 -21.03 -22.94 -8.70
C GLU A 451 -20.45 -24.35 -8.88
N CYS A 452 -19.17 -24.55 -8.58
CA CYS A 452 -18.53 -25.86 -8.67
C CYS A 452 -19.16 -26.85 -7.68
N TRP A 453 -19.36 -26.45 -6.42
CA TRP A 453 -19.98 -27.30 -5.40
C TRP A 453 -21.37 -27.82 -5.81
N LYS A 454 -22.13 -27.06 -6.62
CA LYS A 454 -23.43 -27.48 -7.17
C LYS A 454 -23.35 -28.67 -8.14
N PHE A 455 -22.20 -28.99 -8.70
CA PHE A 455 -22.07 -30.10 -9.66
C PHE A 455 -21.43 -31.35 -9.04
N ASN A 456 -20.83 -31.24 -7.86
CA ASN A 456 -20.14 -32.34 -7.22
C ASN A 456 -21.09 -33.23 -6.40
N LYS A 457 -21.12 -34.54 -6.73
CA LYS A 457 -22.05 -35.51 -6.13
C LYS A 457 -21.77 -35.77 -4.64
N ASP A 458 -20.51 -35.72 -4.24
CA ASP A 458 -20.08 -36.01 -2.88
C ASP A 458 -20.41 -34.82 -1.96
N VAL A 459 -20.17 -33.59 -2.44
CA VAL A 459 -20.61 -32.36 -1.77
C VAL A 459 -22.12 -32.37 -1.55
N TRP A 460 -22.91 -32.75 -2.57
CA TRP A 460 -24.35 -32.90 -2.43
C TRP A 460 -24.78 -33.96 -1.41
N ALA A 461 -24.10 -35.11 -1.40
CA ALA A 461 -24.37 -36.17 -0.43
C ALA A 461 -24.07 -35.67 1.00
N PHE A 462 -23.01 -34.89 1.17
CA PHE A 462 -22.65 -34.26 2.43
C PHE A 462 -23.68 -33.22 2.89
N MET A 463 -24.09 -32.29 2.02
CA MET A 463 -25.12 -31.29 2.36
C MET A 463 -26.44 -31.96 2.80
N LYS A 464 -26.86 -33.04 2.13
CA LYS A 464 -28.04 -33.83 2.52
C LYS A 464 -27.88 -34.47 3.90
N LYS A 465 -26.68 -34.98 4.22
CA LYS A 465 -26.36 -35.56 5.52
C LYS A 465 -26.39 -34.51 6.64
N MET A 466 -26.00 -33.28 6.33
CA MET A 466 -26.01 -32.15 7.26
C MET A 466 -27.40 -31.51 7.44
N HIS A 467 -28.40 -31.96 6.67
CA HIS A 467 -29.76 -31.42 6.66
C HIS A 467 -29.86 -29.94 6.24
N TRP A 468 -28.88 -29.44 5.47
CA TRP A 468 -28.95 -28.11 4.87
C TRP A 468 -29.85 -28.08 3.63
N GLY A 469 -30.39 -26.89 3.33
CA GLY A 469 -31.24 -26.66 2.18
C GLY A 469 -30.53 -26.94 0.86
N PHE A 470 -31.29 -27.35 -0.17
CA PHE A 470 -30.73 -27.74 -1.47
C PHE A 470 -30.02 -26.61 -2.24
N TYR A 471 -30.00 -25.37 -1.76
CA TYR A 471 -29.30 -24.27 -2.44
C TYR A 471 -28.53 -23.37 -1.48
N ASP A 472 -28.36 -23.82 -0.24
CA ASP A 472 -27.71 -23.03 0.80
C ASP A 472 -26.22 -23.39 0.90
N PHE A 473 -25.46 -22.92 -0.07
CA PHE A 473 -24.01 -23.08 -0.08
C PHE A 473 -23.31 -22.10 0.88
N LYS A 474 -24.05 -21.13 1.44
CA LYS A 474 -23.53 -20.28 2.52
C LYS A 474 -23.26 -21.10 3.77
N GLU A 475 -24.18 -21.99 4.15
CA GLU A 475 -23.97 -22.94 5.26
C GLU A 475 -22.75 -23.85 5.04
N LEU A 476 -22.52 -24.29 3.79
CA LEU A 476 -21.36 -25.11 3.44
C LEU A 476 -20.04 -24.31 3.53
N PHE A 477 -20.04 -23.07 3.05
CA PHE A 477 -18.92 -22.14 3.20
C PHE A 477 -18.66 -21.84 4.68
N ALA A 478 -19.69 -21.54 5.45
CA ALA A 478 -19.59 -21.27 6.88
C ALA A 478 -19.06 -22.48 7.64
N TYR A 479 -19.47 -23.70 7.26
CA TYR A 479 -18.88 -24.92 7.79
C TYR A 479 -17.39 -25.02 7.50
N PHE A 480 -16.95 -24.76 6.27
CA PHE A 480 -15.53 -24.79 5.91
C PHE A 480 -14.73 -23.79 6.76
N ILE A 481 -15.13 -22.52 6.76
CA ILE A 481 -14.41 -21.45 7.47
C ILE A 481 -14.42 -21.73 8.97
N THR A 482 -15.55 -22.14 9.56
CA THR A 482 -15.61 -22.49 10.99
C THR A 482 -14.60 -23.57 11.35
N ASN A 483 -14.46 -24.62 10.53
CA ASN A 483 -13.45 -25.66 10.76
C ASN A 483 -12.02 -25.11 10.60
N LEU A 484 -11.79 -24.21 9.66
CA LEU A 484 -10.49 -23.54 9.47
C LEU A 484 -10.11 -22.66 10.67
N LEU A 485 -11.03 -21.82 11.16
CA LEU A 485 -10.81 -21.00 12.37
C LEU A 485 -10.51 -21.89 13.59
N ASN A 486 -11.23 -23.01 13.73
CA ASN A 486 -10.99 -23.99 14.78
C ASN A 486 -9.63 -24.70 14.65
N ILE A 487 -9.20 -25.03 13.42
CA ILE A 487 -7.87 -25.58 13.14
C ILE A 487 -6.80 -24.62 13.64
N TRP A 488 -6.86 -23.35 13.24
CA TRP A 488 -5.87 -22.35 13.65
C TRP A 488 -5.84 -22.18 15.18
N THR A 489 -7.02 -22.06 15.79
CA THR A 489 -7.16 -21.95 17.25
C THR A 489 -6.60 -23.18 17.98
N THR A 490 -6.70 -24.38 17.37
CA THR A 490 -6.11 -25.61 17.92
C THR A 490 -4.59 -25.63 17.80
N ILE A 491 -4.04 -25.06 16.73
CA ILE A 491 -2.59 -24.96 16.49
C ILE A 491 -1.98 -23.98 17.50
N ASP A 492 -2.53 -22.77 17.59
CA ASP A 492 -2.08 -21.75 18.53
C ASP A 492 -3.23 -20.83 18.94
N HIS A 493 -3.87 -21.13 20.07
CA HIS A 493 -4.97 -20.33 20.63
C HIS A 493 -4.55 -18.91 21.05
N LYS A 494 -3.25 -18.59 21.08
CA LYS A 494 -2.77 -17.24 21.42
C LYS A 494 -2.66 -16.35 20.19
N LYS A 495 -2.65 -16.92 18.99
CA LYS A 495 -2.58 -16.16 17.73
C LYS A 495 -3.97 -15.81 17.22
N GLY A 496 -4.14 -14.55 16.86
CA GLY A 496 -5.36 -14.01 16.28
C GLY A 496 -5.55 -14.41 14.82
N LYS A 497 -6.71 -14.05 14.30
CA LYS A 497 -7.19 -14.40 12.95
C LYS A 497 -7.68 -13.14 12.26
N ILE A 498 -7.35 -12.99 10.98
CA ILE A 498 -7.91 -11.97 10.09
C ILE A 498 -8.64 -12.70 8.95
N VAL A 499 -9.80 -12.19 8.56
CA VAL A 499 -10.64 -12.72 7.46
C VAL A 499 -11.20 -11.58 6.63
N TRP A 500 -11.48 -11.83 5.35
CA TRP A 500 -12.20 -10.87 4.52
C TRP A 500 -13.67 -10.71 4.93
N GLU A 501 -14.26 -9.57 4.56
CA GLU A 501 -15.67 -9.19 4.77
C GLU A 501 -16.67 -10.31 4.45
N ASP A 502 -16.40 -11.11 3.42
CA ASP A 502 -17.24 -12.22 2.96
C ASP A 502 -17.50 -13.28 4.04
N VAL A 503 -16.53 -13.50 4.94
CA VAL A 503 -16.73 -14.42 6.07
C VAL A 503 -17.82 -13.89 7.00
N TYR A 504 -17.82 -12.58 7.27
CA TYR A 504 -18.87 -11.95 8.06
C TYR A 504 -20.22 -11.92 7.32
N ASP A 505 -20.23 -11.58 6.02
CA ASP A 505 -21.45 -11.53 5.18
C ASP A 505 -22.14 -12.90 4.94
N ASN A 506 -21.43 -14.00 5.21
CA ASN A 506 -21.95 -15.36 5.16
C ASN A 506 -22.30 -15.93 6.55
N ASP A 507 -22.50 -15.06 7.55
CA ASP A 507 -22.98 -15.42 8.88
C ASP A 507 -22.09 -16.45 9.60
N VAL A 508 -20.79 -16.47 9.30
CA VAL A 508 -19.85 -17.37 9.95
C VAL A 508 -19.70 -16.97 11.43
N PRO A 509 -19.80 -17.92 12.38
CA PRO A 509 -19.55 -17.61 13.79
C PRO A 509 -18.10 -17.17 14.00
N LEU A 510 -17.91 -15.90 14.38
CA LEU A 510 -16.61 -15.31 14.67
C LEU A 510 -16.43 -15.12 16.18
N ASP A 511 -15.22 -15.36 16.68
CA ASP A 511 -14.85 -14.94 18.03
C ASP A 511 -14.54 -13.44 18.07
N ASN A 512 -14.71 -12.81 19.23
CA ASN A 512 -14.50 -11.35 19.38
C ASN A 512 -13.05 -10.89 19.13
N SER A 513 -12.09 -11.82 19.02
CA SER A 513 -10.69 -11.50 18.71
C SER A 513 -10.37 -11.56 17.21
N THR A 514 -11.31 -12.06 16.40
CA THR A 514 -11.16 -12.11 14.95
C THR A 514 -11.33 -10.72 14.36
N ILE A 515 -10.39 -10.32 13.52
CA ILE A 515 -10.41 -9.03 12.81
C ILE A 515 -11.03 -9.26 11.43
N ILE A 516 -12.01 -8.44 11.07
CA ILE A 516 -12.64 -8.48 9.75
C ILE A 516 -12.05 -7.37 8.87
N GLN A 517 -11.55 -7.74 7.68
CA GLN A 517 -11.04 -6.80 6.68
C GLN A 517 -12.14 -6.45 5.66
N VAL A 518 -12.64 -5.22 5.77
CA VAL A 518 -13.66 -4.65 4.86
C VAL A 518 -13.01 -4.21 3.55
N TRP A 519 -13.55 -4.68 2.43
CA TRP A 519 -12.94 -4.47 1.11
C TRP A 519 -13.92 -4.10 0.00
N LYS A 520 -15.20 -4.50 0.11
CA LYS A 520 -16.24 -4.18 -0.89
C LYS A 520 -16.98 -2.91 -0.53
N SER A 521 -17.20 -2.74 0.76
CA SER A 521 -18.16 -1.81 1.31
C SER A 521 -17.50 -0.56 1.86
N ASP A 522 -18.25 0.55 1.83
CA ASP A 522 -17.84 1.79 2.49
C ASP A 522 -17.97 1.67 4.03
N ASN A 523 -17.78 2.76 4.75
CA ASN A 523 -17.78 2.85 6.21
C ASN A 523 -19.05 2.32 6.88
N TYR A 524 -20.18 2.18 6.18
CA TYR A 524 -21.41 1.57 6.73
C TYR A 524 -21.17 0.13 7.22
N LYS A 525 -20.30 -0.63 6.54
CA LYS A 525 -19.97 -2.00 6.96
C LYS A 525 -19.09 -2.01 8.21
N LEU A 526 -18.22 -1.01 8.35
CA LEU A 526 -17.45 -0.81 9.59
C LEU A 526 -18.38 -0.49 10.76
N GLU A 527 -19.38 0.37 10.56
CA GLU A 527 -20.44 0.63 11.56
C GLU A 527 -21.15 -0.66 11.97
N GLU A 528 -21.59 -1.46 10.99
CA GLU A 528 -22.30 -2.72 11.22
C GLU A 528 -21.45 -3.71 12.05
N ILE A 529 -20.23 -4.01 11.61
CA ILE A 529 -19.33 -4.96 12.27
C ILE A 529 -19.01 -4.50 13.70
N THR A 530 -18.69 -3.22 13.88
CA THR A 530 -18.32 -2.68 15.20
C THR A 530 -19.51 -2.57 16.14
N SER A 531 -20.74 -2.41 15.63
CA SER A 531 -21.97 -2.46 16.43
C SER A 531 -22.21 -3.83 17.08
N HIS A 532 -21.65 -4.90 16.49
CA HIS A 532 -21.64 -6.25 17.06
C HIS A 532 -20.45 -6.51 17.99
N GLY A 533 -19.64 -5.48 18.30
CA GLY A 533 -18.49 -5.59 19.19
C GLY A 533 -17.28 -6.30 18.58
N LEU A 534 -17.24 -6.45 17.25
CA LEU A 534 -16.13 -7.08 16.53
C LEU A 534 -15.11 -6.03 16.07
N TYR A 535 -13.86 -6.46 15.89
CA TYR A 535 -12.79 -5.62 15.37
C TYR A 535 -12.77 -5.59 13.84
N ALA A 536 -12.46 -4.43 13.27
CA ALA A 536 -12.37 -4.26 11.83
C ALA A 536 -11.12 -3.49 11.39
N ILE A 537 -10.66 -3.82 10.19
CA ILE A 537 -9.75 -3.00 9.39
C ILE A 537 -10.38 -2.77 8.02
N THR A 538 -9.98 -1.73 7.29
CA THR A 538 -10.54 -1.44 5.96
C THR A 538 -9.48 -1.30 4.89
N SER A 539 -9.81 -1.71 3.68
CA SER A 539 -9.03 -1.51 2.46
C SER A 539 -9.87 -0.97 1.29
N ALA A 540 -11.18 -0.82 1.47
CA ALA A 540 -12.15 -0.58 0.38
C ALA A 540 -11.83 0.66 -0.49
N HIS A 541 -11.26 1.71 0.10
CA HIS A 541 -10.89 2.95 -0.62
C HIS A 541 -9.43 3.00 -1.06
N TRP A 542 -8.67 1.92 -0.81
CA TRP A 542 -7.23 1.87 -0.99
C TRP A 542 -6.78 0.67 -1.83
N TYR A 543 -7.53 0.35 -2.90
CA TYR A 543 -7.11 -0.59 -3.95
C TYR A 543 -6.25 0.13 -4.98
N LEU A 544 -4.93 0.07 -4.80
CA LEU A 544 -3.97 0.79 -5.65
C LEU A 544 -3.83 0.14 -7.03
N ASP A 545 -4.16 -1.14 -7.20
CA ASP A 545 -4.22 -1.80 -8.51
C ASP A 545 -5.26 -1.14 -9.46
N THR A 546 -6.27 -0.46 -8.91
CA THR A 546 -7.24 0.35 -9.67
C THR A 546 -6.65 1.71 -10.10
N ILE A 547 -5.75 1.67 -11.08
CA ILE A 547 -5.04 2.87 -11.57
C ILE A 547 -6.01 3.80 -12.33
N LYS A 548 -6.18 5.04 -11.85
CA LYS A 548 -6.96 6.09 -12.50
C LYS A 548 -6.06 7.16 -13.12
N TYR A 549 -6.55 7.85 -14.14
CA TYR A 549 -5.85 9.02 -14.69
C TYR A 549 -6.02 10.23 -13.75
N GLY A 550 -4.91 10.88 -13.38
CA GLY A 550 -4.91 12.07 -12.52
C GLY A 550 -4.35 11.81 -11.12
N PRO A 551 -4.49 12.78 -10.20
CA PRO A 551 -4.00 12.68 -8.82
C PRO A 551 -4.93 11.84 -7.94
N ASP A 552 -5.02 10.54 -8.22
CA ASP A 552 -5.86 9.57 -7.52
C ASP A 552 -5.54 9.45 -6.01
N TRP A 553 -4.33 9.86 -5.60
CA TRP A 553 -3.94 9.95 -4.19
C TRP A 553 -4.85 10.87 -3.35
N MET A 554 -5.49 11.87 -3.94
CA MET A 554 -6.37 12.80 -3.20
C MET A 554 -7.64 12.11 -2.72
N GLU A 555 -8.18 11.19 -3.50
CA GLU A 555 -9.33 10.36 -3.12
C GLU A 555 -8.95 9.46 -1.94
N MET A 556 -7.81 8.78 -2.04
CA MET A 556 -7.25 7.94 -0.99
C MET A 556 -7.00 8.72 0.31
N TYR A 557 -6.51 9.96 0.19
CA TYR A 557 -6.24 10.85 1.33
C TYR A 557 -7.53 11.33 2.02
N ASN A 558 -8.67 11.35 1.33
CA ASN A 558 -9.93 11.81 1.92
C ASN A 558 -10.70 10.70 2.65
N SER A 559 -10.43 9.44 2.35
CA SER A 559 -11.09 8.32 3.01
C SER A 559 -10.64 8.20 4.48
N ASP A 560 -11.56 8.33 5.44
CA ASP A 560 -11.28 8.13 6.86
C ASP A 560 -12.06 6.90 7.38
N PRO A 561 -11.38 5.85 7.88
CA PRO A 561 -12.03 4.62 8.36
C PRO A 561 -13.02 4.80 9.51
N ARG A 562 -12.97 5.92 10.24
CA ARG A 562 -13.85 6.21 11.39
C ARG A 562 -14.92 7.27 11.08
N ASP A 563 -15.09 7.60 9.81
CA ASP A 563 -16.12 8.53 9.32
C ASP A 563 -17.45 7.82 9.07
N PHE A 564 -18.05 7.34 10.16
CA PHE A 564 -19.41 6.83 10.24
C PHE A 564 -20.05 7.26 11.56
N GLU A 565 -21.37 7.14 11.65
CA GLU A 565 -22.13 7.43 12.88
C GLU A 565 -21.94 6.27 13.87
N GLY A 566 -21.57 6.57 15.11
CA GLY A 566 -21.30 5.51 16.10
C GLY A 566 -20.70 6.02 17.39
N THR A 567 -20.71 5.17 18.42
CA THR A 567 -20.09 5.47 19.71
C THR A 567 -18.56 5.53 19.57
N LEU A 568 -17.89 6.12 20.57
CA LEU A 568 -16.42 6.11 20.60
C LEU A 568 -15.86 4.68 20.60
N GLU A 569 -16.48 3.78 21.37
CA GLU A 569 -16.12 2.36 21.44
C GLU A 569 -16.21 1.67 20.06
N MET A 570 -17.30 1.88 19.32
CA MET A 570 -17.44 1.36 17.95
C MET A 570 -16.31 1.87 17.05
N LYS A 571 -15.97 3.16 17.14
CA LYS A 571 -14.87 3.74 16.34
C LYS A 571 -13.51 3.17 16.75
N GLU A 572 -13.29 2.91 18.03
CA GLU A 572 -12.05 2.30 18.56
C GLU A 572 -11.89 0.84 18.10
N HIS A 573 -12.98 0.14 17.82
CA HIS A 573 -12.93 -1.20 17.22
C HIS A 573 -12.47 -1.21 15.75
N VAL A 574 -12.43 -0.04 15.08
CA VAL A 574 -11.71 0.10 13.81
C VAL A 574 -10.22 0.30 14.10
N LEU A 575 -9.44 -0.74 13.90
CA LEU A 575 -8.03 -0.79 14.28
C LEU A 575 -7.10 -0.06 13.31
N GLY A 576 -7.59 0.23 12.11
CA GLY A 576 -6.89 0.92 11.05
C GLY A 576 -7.29 0.40 9.68
N GLY A 577 -6.32 0.21 8.80
CA GLY A 577 -6.59 -0.29 7.46
C GLY A 577 -5.34 -0.50 6.63
N GLU A 578 -5.56 -0.86 5.37
CA GLU A 578 -4.50 -1.32 4.48
C GLU A 578 -4.62 -0.73 3.08
N ALA A 579 -3.48 -0.36 2.51
CA ALA A 579 -3.36 -0.15 1.07
C ALA A 579 -3.12 -1.50 0.38
N CYS A 580 -3.94 -1.86 -0.60
CA CYS A 580 -3.84 -3.12 -1.31
C CYS A 580 -3.27 -2.92 -2.71
N MET A 581 -2.29 -3.74 -3.07
CA MET A 581 -1.78 -3.84 -4.44
C MET A 581 -1.88 -5.30 -4.89
N TRP A 582 -3.01 -5.62 -5.51
CA TRP A 582 -3.23 -6.91 -6.16
C TRP A 582 -2.35 -7.08 -7.41
N GLY A 583 -2.02 -8.33 -7.72
CA GLY A 583 -0.89 -8.67 -8.57
C GLY A 583 -1.25 -8.96 -10.03
N GLU A 584 -2.50 -8.86 -10.46
CA GLU A 584 -2.94 -9.27 -11.83
C GLU A 584 -2.18 -8.53 -12.93
N TYR A 585 -1.77 -7.29 -12.67
CA TYR A 585 -1.05 -6.42 -13.62
C TYR A 585 0.27 -5.89 -13.05
N ILE A 586 0.73 -6.43 -11.93
CA ILE A 586 1.84 -5.89 -11.14
C ILE A 586 2.91 -6.95 -10.93
N ASP A 587 4.15 -6.62 -11.28
CA ASP A 587 5.34 -7.46 -11.07
C ASP A 587 6.55 -6.60 -10.66
N ASP A 588 7.75 -7.20 -10.62
CA ASP A 588 9.01 -6.52 -10.31
C ASP A 588 9.26 -5.24 -11.15
N ASN A 589 8.74 -5.16 -12.37
CA ASN A 589 9.06 -4.10 -13.32
C ASN A 589 8.26 -2.82 -13.06
N ASN A 590 7.08 -2.94 -12.47
CA ASN A 590 6.17 -1.81 -12.28
C ASN A 590 5.68 -1.61 -10.84
N LEU A 591 5.96 -2.52 -9.89
CA LEU A 591 5.45 -2.41 -8.52
C LEU A 591 5.74 -1.06 -7.87
N ILE A 592 7.02 -0.70 -7.72
CA ILE A 592 7.42 0.51 -6.99
C ILE A 592 6.81 1.78 -7.60
N PRO A 593 6.93 2.06 -8.91
CA PRO A 593 6.31 3.25 -9.48
C PRO A 593 4.78 3.20 -9.45
N SER A 594 4.14 2.03 -9.58
CA SER A 594 2.68 1.94 -9.49
C SER A 594 2.20 2.23 -8.07
N VAL A 595 2.82 1.67 -7.05
CA VAL A 595 2.42 1.86 -5.65
C VAL A 595 2.74 3.27 -5.16
N TRP A 596 3.95 3.75 -5.43
CA TRP A 596 4.49 4.95 -4.79
C TRP A 596 4.60 6.11 -5.79
N PRO A 597 4.04 7.29 -5.47
CA PRO A 597 3.74 7.79 -4.12
C PRO A 597 2.30 7.56 -3.62
N ARG A 598 1.41 6.88 -4.34
CA ARG A 598 -0.02 6.80 -3.95
C ARG A 598 -0.25 6.24 -2.55
N GLY A 599 0.49 5.20 -2.17
CA GLY A 599 0.45 4.62 -0.82
C GLY A 599 0.83 5.60 0.30
N GLN A 600 1.48 6.73 0.01
CA GLN A 600 1.80 7.74 1.02
C GLN A 600 0.54 8.38 1.60
N ALA A 601 -0.55 8.50 0.80
CA ALA A 601 -1.82 9.08 1.22
C ALA A 601 -2.47 8.28 2.35
N THR A 602 -2.59 6.97 2.16
CA THR A 602 -3.10 6.04 3.17
C THR A 602 -2.21 6.05 4.43
N ALA A 603 -0.89 6.15 4.27
CA ALA A 603 0.04 6.22 5.39
C ALA A 603 -0.21 7.44 6.30
N GLU A 604 -0.38 8.63 5.72
CA GLU A 604 -0.68 9.85 6.49
C GLU A 604 -2.06 9.78 7.14
N LYS A 605 -3.06 9.27 6.43
CA LYS A 605 -4.40 9.12 6.99
C LYS A 605 -4.43 8.22 8.23
N LEU A 606 -3.65 7.14 8.21
CA LEU A 606 -3.61 6.18 9.30
C LEU A 606 -2.67 6.57 10.45
N TRP A 607 -1.75 7.52 10.22
CA TRP A 607 -0.84 8.03 11.23
C TRP A 607 -1.33 9.31 11.90
N SER A 608 -1.65 10.34 11.11
CA SER A 608 -1.80 11.72 11.57
C SER A 608 -3.17 12.02 12.18
N SER A 609 -3.32 13.23 12.73
CA SER A 609 -4.58 13.70 13.31
C SER A 609 -5.73 13.62 12.29
N LYS A 610 -6.92 13.29 12.79
CA LYS A 610 -8.16 13.30 12.01
C LYS A 610 -8.49 14.66 11.38
N ASP A 611 -7.94 15.74 11.94
CA ASP A 611 -8.25 17.10 11.51
C ASP A 611 -7.56 17.47 10.17
N LEU A 612 -6.65 16.61 9.69
CA LEU A 612 -6.02 16.74 8.37
C LEU A 612 -6.94 16.19 7.27
N ILE A 613 -7.88 17.03 6.84
CA ILE A 613 -8.92 16.69 5.86
C ILE A 613 -8.71 17.30 4.47
N ASP A 614 -7.70 18.15 4.29
CA ASP A 614 -7.50 18.92 3.05
C ASP A 614 -6.27 18.40 2.27
N PRO A 615 -6.47 17.62 1.20
CA PRO A 615 -5.38 17.07 0.40
C PRO A 615 -4.60 18.15 -0.35
N GLU A 616 -5.21 19.29 -0.68
CA GLU A 616 -4.50 20.38 -1.36
C GLU A 616 -3.44 21.00 -0.44
N LYS A 617 -3.73 21.10 0.86
CA LYS A 617 -2.73 21.52 1.87
C LYS A 617 -1.64 20.49 2.11
N ALA A 618 -1.93 19.21 1.88
CA ALA A 618 -0.95 18.13 1.98
C ALA A 618 -0.01 18.05 0.76
N GLY A 619 -0.43 18.59 -0.39
CA GLY A 619 0.23 18.40 -1.69
C GLY A 619 1.73 18.72 -1.72
N SER A 620 2.18 19.80 -1.09
CA SER A 620 3.61 20.15 -1.03
C SER A 620 4.44 19.16 -0.21
N ARG A 621 3.91 18.63 0.90
CA ARG A 621 4.59 17.61 1.71
C ARG A 621 4.56 16.24 1.03
N PHE A 622 3.46 15.91 0.36
CA PHE A 622 3.32 14.67 -0.43
C PHE A 622 4.37 14.64 -1.55
N GLU A 623 4.49 15.72 -2.33
CA GLU A 623 5.51 15.81 -3.38
C GLU A 623 6.94 15.83 -2.82
N GLU A 624 7.18 16.45 -1.66
CA GLU A 624 8.49 16.36 -1.01
C GLU A 624 8.83 14.94 -0.55
N GLN A 625 7.89 14.19 0.03
CA GLN A 625 8.13 12.80 0.43
C GLN A 625 8.42 11.90 -0.77
N ARG A 626 7.71 12.11 -1.89
CA ARG A 626 8.04 11.49 -3.17
C ARG A 626 9.47 11.83 -3.60
N CYS A 627 9.84 13.10 -3.61
CA CYS A 627 11.18 13.54 -4.01
C CYS A 627 12.28 13.05 -3.07
N ARG A 628 12.01 12.99 -1.76
CA ARG A 628 12.88 12.40 -0.74
C ARG A 628 13.14 10.93 -1.02
N SER A 629 12.11 10.17 -1.37
CA SER A 629 12.24 8.76 -1.76
C SER A 629 13.10 8.60 -3.02
N ILE A 630 12.94 9.49 -4.01
CA ILE A 630 13.81 9.48 -5.21
C ILE A 630 15.27 9.76 -4.84
N ARG A 631 15.53 10.73 -3.94
CA ARG A 631 16.90 11.02 -3.45
C ARG A 631 17.50 9.86 -2.65
N ARG A 632 16.67 9.04 -2.00
CA ARG A 632 17.06 7.77 -1.34
C ARG A 632 17.28 6.61 -2.33
N GLY A 633 17.07 6.81 -3.64
CA GLY A 633 17.36 5.84 -4.70
C GLY A 633 16.15 5.07 -5.24
N PHE A 634 14.93 5.36 -4.77
CA PHE A 634 13.73 4.68 -5.23
C PHE A 634 13.16 5.28 -6.52
N LYS A 635 12.52 4.43 -7.34
CA LYS A 635 11.93 4.83 -8.63
C LYS A 635 10.42 5.07 -8.49
N LEU A 636 10.03 6.27 -8.08
CA LEU A 636 8.63 6.65 -7.90
C LEU A 636 8.07 7.37 -9.13
N GLN A 637 6.79 7.14 -9.45
CA GLN A 637 6.11 7.89 -10.50
C GLN A 637 5.76 9.32 -10.05
N PRO A 638 5.60 10.30 -10.95
CA PRO A 638 4.84 11.51 -10.68
C PRO A 638 3.35 11.18 -10.49
N ASN A 639 2.65 11.86 -9.57
CA ASN A 639 1.21 11.65 -9.38
C ASN A 639 0.41 12.97 -9.30
N SER A 640 1.00 14.09 -8.86
CA SER A 640 0.31 15.40 -8.82
C SER A 640 0.48 16.28 -10.06
N GLY A 641 0.95 15.73 -11.18
CA GLY A 641 1.16 16.46 -12.44
C GLY A 641 2.62 16.84 -12.72
N PRO A 642 2.89 17.70 -13.72
CA PRO A 642 4.23 18.09 -14.11
C PRO A 642 4.94 18.90 -13.01
N GLY A 643 6.17 18.51 -12.68
CA GLY A 643 6.98 19.15 -11.65
C GLY A 643 8.44 18.68 -11.68
N SER A 644 9.24 19.12 -10.70
CA SER A 644 10.64 18.71 -10.54
C SER A 644 10.94 18.46 -9.06
N CYS A 645 11.85 17.52 -8.80
CA CYS A 645 12.38 17.24 -7.46
C CYS A 645 13.64 18.04 -7.12
N ASN A 646 14.05 18.96 -8.00
CA ASN A 646 15.04 19.95 -7.65
C ASN A 646 14.40 20.86 -6.59
N ILE A 647 14.94 20.82 -5.37
CA ILE A 647 14.54 21.72 -4.29
C ILE A 647 14.63 23.14 -4.85
N PRO A 648 13.54 23.93 -4.87
CA PRO A 648 13.66 25.33 -5.21
C PRO A 648 14.68 25.93 -4.27
N VAL A 649 15.63 26.63 -4.87
CA VAL A 649 16.44 27.67 -4.26
C VAL A 649 15.69 28.44 -3.18
N GLN A 650 15.56 28.00 -1.92
CA GLN A 650 15.23 28.96 -0.90
C GLN A 650 16.50 29.81 -0.79
N GLU A 651 16.44 31.03 -1.30
CA GLU A 651 17.37 32.11 -0.98
C GLU A 651 17.24 32.36 0.54
N ILE A 652 17.76 31.43 1.34
CA ILE A 652 18.08 31.67 2.73
C ILE A 652 19.48 32.23 2.65
N ASP A 653 19.58 33.56 2.64
CA ASP A 653 20.86 34.23 2.73
C ASP A 653 21.45 33.88 4.10
N VAL A 654 22.36 32.91 4.11
CA VAL A 654 22.99 32.41 5.34
C VAL A 654 23.89 33.50 5.96
N THR A 655 24.06 34.64 5.30
CA THR A 655 24.76 35.81 5.82
C THR A 655 23.91 36.67 6.76
N ASP A 656 22.61 36.40 6.92
CA ASP A 656 21.72 37.07 7.88
C ASP A 656 21.59 36.33 9.23
N ILE A 657 22.42 35.30 9.47
CA ILE A 657 22.66 34.83 10.85
C ILE A 657 23.36 36.00 11.56
N PRO A 658 22.81 36.56 12.66
CA PRO A 658 23.30 37.81 13.22
C PRO A 658 24.74 37.67 13.70
N GLU A 659 25.70 38.16 12.90
CA GLU A 659 27.01 38.56 13.42
C GLU A 659 26.78 39.80 14.29
N GLN A 660 26.92 39.68 15.61
CA GLN A 660 27.02 40.86 16.45
C GLN A 660 28.26 40.84 17.34
N ASP A 661 29.16 41.74 16.96
CA ASP A 661 30.04 42.56 17.79
C ASP A 661 30.66 41.87 19.00
N THR A 662 31.85 41.30 18.77
CA THR A 662 32.87 41.16 19.81
C THR A 662 33.08 42.52 20.49
N PRO A 663 32.97 42.64 21.83
CA PRO A 663 33.25 43.90 22.50
C PRO A 663 34.74 44.20 22.36
N GLU A 664 35.06 45.31 21.68
CA GLU A 664 36.43 45.83 21.63
C GLU A 664 36.97 46.03 23.05
N HIS A 665 38.13 45.42 23.31
CA HIS A 665 39.00 45.78 24.43
C HIS A 665 39.50 47.22 24.25
N GLY A 666 38.70 48.19 24.70
CA GLY A 666 39.04 49.60 24.80
C GLY A 666 39.45 49.98 26.22
N THR A 667 40.73 49.84 26.56
CA THR A 667 41.32 50.59 27.68
C THR A 667 41.22 52.09 27.42
N LYS A 668 40.45 52.84 28.23
CA LYS A 668 40.87 54.11 28.89
C LYS A 668 39.72 54.93 29.49
N ASN A 669 40.02 55.40 30.71
CA ASN A 669 39.65 56.67 31.34
C ASN A 669 38.28 56.80 32.03
N ILE A 670 38.35 56.55 33.34
CA ILE A 670 37.47 57.05 34.39
C ILE A 670 37.63 58.58 34.53
N PRO A 671 36.54 59.35 34.66
CA PRO A 671 36.52 60.59 35.42
C PRO A 671 35.81 60.39 36.78
N GLU A 672 36.41 60.99 37.80
CA GLU A 672 35.99 60.96 39.21
C GLU A 672 34.70 61.73 39.52
N ASN A 673 34.06 61.29 40.62
CA ASN A 673 33.15 61.98 41.53
C ASN A 673 31.71 62.31 41.07
N ASP A 674 30.72 61.73 41.77
CA ASP A 674 30.25 62.35 43.02
C ASP A 674 29.49 61.36 43.93
N THR A 675 29.74 61.51 45.22
CA THR A 675 29.21 60.77 46.38
C THR A 675 27.72 61.01 46.65
N GLN A 676 26.99 59.99 47.13
CA GLN A 676 26.29 60.02 48.43
C GLN A 676 25.53 58.72 48.79
N ASN A 677 25.90 58.18 49.96
CA ASN A 677 25.08 57.58 51.03
C ASN A 677 24.27 56.30 50.82
N ILE A 678 24.81 55.17 51.30
CA ILE A 678 24.04 54.04 51.89
C ILE A 678 24.78 53.60 53.17
N PRO A 679 24.11 53.42 54.33
CA PRO A 679 24.77 53.01 55.57
C PRO A 679 24.85 51.48 55.71
N GLU A 680 25.97 51.03 56.28
CA GLU A 680 26.27 49.67 56.75
C GLU A 680 25.63 49.37 58.12
N ASN A 681 25.55 48.06 58.42
CA ASN A 681 25.53 47.34 59.70
C ASN A 681 24.50 46.19 59.62
N ASP A 682 24.68 44.96 60.10
CA ASP A 682 25.74 44.23 60.81
C ASP A 682 25.34 42.73 60.72
N THR A 683 26.30 41.81 60.63
CA THR A 683 26.21 40.41 61.12
C THR A 683 26.84 40.36 62.53
N PRO A 684 26.63 39.37 63.45
CA PRO A 684 26.53 37.92 63.18
C PRO A 684 25.77 37.02 64.23
N GLU A 685 25.91 35.69 64.04
CA GLU A 685 26.03 34.58 65.03
C GLU A 685 24.87 33.59 65.37
N HIS A 686 25.24 32.29 65.24
CA HIS A 686 24.86 31.04 65.95
C HIS A 686 23.38 30.56 65.95
N ASP A 687 23.03 29.27 65.76
CA ASP A 687 23.56 28.09 66.47
C ASP A 687 23.23 26.74 65.80
N SER A 688 24.01 25.72 66.18
CA SER A 688 23.99 24.30 65.78
C SER A 688 23.12 23.39 66.67
N GLN A 689 22.67 22.21 66.18
CA GLN A 689 22.38 20.90 66.85
C GLN A 689 21.32 20.11 66.03
N ASN A 690 21.22 18.78 65.90
CA ASN A 690 21.98 17.58 66.29
C ASN A 690 21.41 16.39 65.45
N ILE A 691 22.25 15.39 65.17
CA ILE A 691 21.91 14.05 64.59
C ILE A 691 21.38 13.12 65.72
N PRO A 692 20.80 11.92 65.48
CA PRO A 692 21.62 10.72 65.18
C PRO A 692 21.04 9.70 64.17
N GLU A 693 21.97 8.97 63.57
CA GLU A 693 21.85 7.72 62.81
C GLU A 693 21.38 6.53 63.69
N ASN A 694 20.91 5.44 63.05
CA ASN A 694 21.13 4.06 63.52
C ASN A 694 20.95 3.01 62.40
N ASP A 695 22.04 2.27 62.15
CA ASP A 695 22.20 0.82 61.96
C ASP A 695 21.46 0.01 60.85
N THR A 696 22.28 -0.49 59.91
CA THR A 696 22.19 -1.75 59.11
C THR A 696 22.47 -3.01 59.97
N PRO A 697 22.56 -4.27 59.46
CA PRO A 697 22.15 -4.91 58.17
C PRO A 697 21.39 -6.25 58.33
N GLU A 698 20.84 -6.84 57.25
CA GLU A 698 20.79 -8.31 57.14
C GLU A 698 20.69 -8.84 55.70
N HIS A 699 21.50 -9.87 55.42
CA HIS A 699 21.60 -10.65 54.20
C HIS A 699 20.41 -11.62 54.02
N ALA A 700 19.99 -11.87 52.78
CA ALA A 700 19.44 -13.18 52.39
C ALA A 700 19.59 -13.46 50.88
N HIS A 701 20.27 -14.56 50.57
CA HIS A 701 20.21 -15.34 49.32
C HIS A 701 18.87 -16.08 49.19
N LEU A 702 18.42 -16.35 47.94
CA LEU A 702 17.71 -17.57 47.43
C LEU A 702 17.21 -17.24 46.00
N GLU A 703 17.77 -17.80 44.93
CA GLU A 703 17.43 -19.08 44.25
C GLU A 703 16.02 -19.19 43.65
N ASN A 704 16.02 -19.40 42.32
CA ASN A 704 15.11 -20.21 41.48
C ASN A 704 13.61 -20.31 41.82
N THR A 705 12.77 -19.83 40.89
CA THR A 705 11.80 -20.65 40.13
C THR A 705 11.41 -19.96 38.83
#